data_AF-A0AAU4JXZ8-F1
#
_entry.id   AF-A0AAU4JXZ8-F1
#
_cell.length_a   1.000
_cell.length_b   1.000
_cell.length_c   1.000
_cell.angle_alpha   90.00
_cell.angle_beta   90.00
_cell.angle_gamma   90.00
#
_symmetry.space_group_name_H-M   'P 1'
#
loop_
_entity.id
_entity.type
_entity.pdbx_description
1 polymer ?
#
loop_
_entity_poly.entity_id
_entity_poly.type
_entity_poly.pdbx_seq_one_letter_code
_entity_poly.pdbx_strand_id
1 'polypeptide(L)'
;MAWWRIEELTAPWLSEALGAPVAGVDVEPFARSGATVTVRVAIDAPDAPDLPASVLVVAAAPSWQGTDQPFRRLVAFHTLPRTAAIPTVARCLAAELDHATGDFWLVLHDSGRATVGDELAGITRGKAQLVIAALADVHTTLDDRAVVPGTITEPMPIDRRGLGELYVRFVENFGEQIAPHALGVANRVVSSVESMIAHQRQSTSPQAVVHGDFRLGNVLFGWSGTRRPITIVNWQHAHWGSRATDLSTFLGTALDPRMRREFGVTLLSAYHRIVGGDLEALRRDVRDAAFHCVVNAITSWADSVGARTDDTERLWLTHFHRACGYLIDLESTTSPHAATLAAATDLSRAGARRHPAPRGVPPDDEFGADGDSHTVVSPVDEGPHPPAPGDGWNETWYLDVADPTAGVGASMRFGVGPDNPTGWFSLTVCGPDLPTITLSEPSIDIGRVLAGAPGTVTCSVVDPLAHIHIGVDGVGHVVPDASVARSTIGGEVGVRLDLHWYTSARPYQYDLTRVYEVGCMVTGSITLRGAGLPDTPIAIDGPGQRDHAWDAQNWWHTEWYWLAARFDDGSHAHGVDIRLPGLPPVSTGYLQTPGAPIVAIDSCRMVDADTDGHAITAMTFALEPGSLTVTFRALGQGPQLLRQTSGAVAVMPRAWGEFTRSDGRRGVGWVEWNTGSPNL
;
A
#
# COMPACT_ATOMS: atom_id res chain seq x y z
N MET A 1 14.88 -18.56 -43.21
CA MET A 1 14.36 -17.34 -43.85
C MET A 1 15.53 -16.39 -44.12
N ALA A 2 15.38 -15.42 -45.03
CA ALA A 2 16.27 -14.26 -45.03
C ALA A 2 16.01 -13.46 -43.73
N TRP A 3 17.05 -12.86 -43.16
CA TRP A 3 16.99 -12.15 -41.88
C TRP A 3 15.96 -11.00 -41.88
N TRP A 4 15.28 -10.79 -40.74
CA TRP A 4 14.12 -9.92 -40.58
C TRP A 4 14.39 -8.72 -39.65
N ARG A 5 13.82 -7.55 -39.98
CA ARG A 5 13.76 -6.36 -39.12
C ARG A 5 12.35 -6.05 -38.66
N ILE A 6 12.20 -5.41 -37.50
CA ILE A 6 10.90 -5.04 -36.96
C ILE A 6 10.09 -4.11 -37.88
N GLU A 7 10.76 -3.31 -38.71
CA GLU A 7 10.14 -2.47 -39.73
C GLU A 7 9.56 -3.28 -40.92
N GLU A 8 9.91 -4.55 -41.05
CA GLU A 8 9.46 -5.48 -42.09
C GLU A 8 8.37 -6.45 -41.57
N LEU A 9 7.77 -6.16 -40.41
CA LEU A 9 6.68 -6.96 -39.84
C LEU A 9 5.45 -6.94 -40.77
N THR A 10 5.05 -8.12 -41.27
CA THR A 10 3.89 -8.28 -42.15
C THR A 10 3.05 -9.50 -41.76
N ALA A 11 1.80 -9.56 -42.23
CA ALA A 11 0.91 -10.70 -41.99
C ALA A 11 1.47 -12.04 -42.52
N PRO A 12 2.09 -12.13 -43.72
CA PRO A 12 2.75 -13.36 -44.17
C PRO A 12 3.88 -13.82 -43.26
N TRP A 13 4.73 -12.88 -42.81
CA TRP A 13 5.81 -13.19 -41.89
C TRP A 13 5.28 -13.71 -40.54
N LEU A 14 4.28 -13.04 -39.97
CA LEU A 14 3.68 -13.46 -38.70
C LEU A 14 2.97 -14.81 -38.83
N SER A 15 2.38 -15.10 -40.00
CA SER A 15 1.78 -16.41 -40.30
C SER A 15 2.83 -17.53 -40.26
N GLU A 16 3.99 -17.29 -40.87
CA GLU A 16 5.10 -18.24 -40.87
C GLU A 16 5.65 -18.44 -39.45
N ALA A 17 5.87 -17.34 -38.71
CA ALA A 17 6.36 -17.39 -37.34
C ALA A 17 5.42 -18.16 -36.38
N LEU A 18 4.11 -17.92 -36.47
CA LEU A 18 3.11 -18.57 -35.62
C LEU A 18 2.68 -19.97 -36.12
N GLY A 19 3.02 -20.33 -37.37
CA GLY A 19 2.56 -21.57 -38.00
C GLY A 19 1.04 -21.62 -38.23
N ALA A 20 0.39 -20.46 -38.39
CA ALA A 20 -1.07 -20.33 -38.53
C ALA A 20 -1.43 -19.15 -39.47
N PRO A 21 -2.54 -19.22 -40.21
CA PRO A 21 -2.89 -18.17 -41.17
C PRO A 21 -3.30 -16.86 -40.48
N VAL A 22 -2.57 -15.77 -40.78
CA VAL A 22 -2.89 -14.39 -40.37
C VAL A 22 -3.27 -13.59 -41.62
N ALA A 23 -4.47 -13.03 -41.63
CA ALA A 23 -5.02 -12.25 -42.74
C ALA A 23 -4.55 -10.78 -42.72
N GLY A 24 -4.38 -10.21 -41.53
CA GLY A 24 -3.99 -8.82 -41.34
C GLY A 24 -3.25 -8.59 -40.03
N VAL A 25 -2.43 -7.54 -40.02
CA VAL A 25 -1.72 -7.07 -38.83
C VAL A 25 -1.85 -5.56 -38.73
N ASP A 26 -2.01 -5.06 -37.50
CA ASP A 26 -1.86 -3.64 -37.18
C ASP A 26 -0.78 -3.49 -36.11
N VAL A 27 0.19 -2.62 -36.34
CA VAL A 27 1.44 -2.55 -35.57
C VAL A 27 1.54 -1.22 -34.86
N GLU A 28 1.56 -1.25 -33.53
CA GLU A 28 1.76 -0.06 -32.70
C GLU A 28 3.08 -0.14 -31.92
N PRO A 29 3.83 0.96 -31.78
CA PRO A 29 4.97 1.02 -30.86
C PRO A 29 4.52 0.71 -29.43
N PHE A 30 5.28 -0.13 -28.73
CA PHE A 30 4.95 -0.51 -27.35
C PHE A 30 6.04 -0.07 -26.36
N ALA A 31 7.28 -0.49 -26.59
CA ALA A 31 8.41 -0.12 -25.73
C ALA A 31 9.73 -0.09 -26.51
N ARG A 32 10.68 0.71 -26.04
CA ARG A 32 12.03 0.77 -26.59
C ARG A 32 13.06 0.98 -25.49
N SER A 33 14.14 0.23 -25.54
CA SER A 33 15.32 0.41 -24.69
C SER A 33 16.56 0.63 -25.56
N GLY A 34 17.73 0.80 -24.93
CA GLY A 34 19.00 0.81 -25.65
C GLY A 34 19.30 -0.50 -26.39
N ALA A 35 18.76 -1.63 -25.89
CA ALA A 35 19.07 -2.98 -26.37
C ALA A 35 17.96 -3.60 -27.24
N THR A 36 16.69 -3.29 -26.99
CA THR A 36 15.55 -3.95 -27.62
C THR A 36 14.47 -2.97 -28.09
N VAL A 37 13.74 -3.35 -29.13
CA VAL A 37 12.49 -2.71 -29.55
C VAL A 37 11.35 -3.70 -29.36
N THR A 38 10.21 -3.21 -28.90
CA THR A 38 8.99 -3.99 -28.73
C THR A 38 7.82 -3.27 -29.38
N VAL A 39 7.07 -4.00 -30.21
CA VAL A 39 5.83 -3.54 -30.82
C VAL A 39 4.68 -4.43 -30.39
N ARG A 40 3.48 -3.88 -30.26
CA ARG A 40 2.26 -4.66 -30.16
C ARG A 40 1.69 -4.84 -31.55
N VAL A 41 1.25 -6.06 -31.85
CA VAL A 41 0.64 -6.41 -33.12
C VAL A 41 -0.76 -6.93 -32.85
N ALA A 42 -1.78 -6.22 -33.30
CA ALA A 42 -3.14 -6.74 -33.37
C ALA A 42 -3.22 -7.70 -34.57
N ILE A 43 -3.86 -8.86 -34.35
CA ILE A 43 -3.92 -9.96 -35.33
C ILE A 43 -5.36 -10.09 -35.83
N ASP A 44 -5.53 -10.02 -37.15
CA ASP A 44 -6.74 -10.46 -37.83
C ASP A 44 -6.50 -11.85 -38.43
N ALA A 45 -7.12 -12.88 -37.86
CA ALA A 45 -6.93 -14.28 -38.24
C ALA A 45 -8.25 -15.07 -38.12
N PRO A 46 -9.24 -14.82 -39.00
CA PRO A 46 -10.56 -15.44 -38.92
C PRO A 46 -10.53 -16.97 -39.05
N ASP A 47 -9.52 -17.50 -39.75
CA ASP A 47 -9.33 -18.94 -39.96
C ASP A 47 -8.47 -19.62 -38.87
N ALA A 48 -8.02 -18.87 -37.85
CA ALA A 48 -7.22 -19.39 -36.74
C ALA A 48 -7.71 -18.82 -35.38
N PRO A 49 -8.92 -19.21 -34.92
CA PRO A 49 -9.56 -18.62 -33.73
C PRO A 49 -8.82 -18.87 -32.40
N ASP A 50 -7.87 -19.81 -32.37
CA ASP A 50 -7.04 -20.09 -31.20
C ASP A 50 -5.88 -19.10 -31.03
N LEU A 51 -5.58 -18.28 -32.04
CA LEU A 51 -4.58 -17.22 -31.93
C LEU A 51 -5.10 -16.09 -31.03
N PRO A 52 -4.23 -15.46 -30.23
CA PRO A 52 -4.62 -14.30 -29.45
C PRO A 52 -4.94 -13.11 -30.37
N ALA A 53 -5.87 -12.26 -29.96
CA ALA A 53 -6.22 -11.03 -30.69
C ALA A 53 -5.05 -10.05 -30.82
N SER A 54 -4.04 -10.15 -29.95
CA SER A 54 -2.81 -9.38 -30.02
C SER A 54 -1.60 -10.15 -29.47
N VAL A 55 -0.42 -9.83 -29.99
CA VAL A 55 0.89 -10.31 -29.53
C VAL A 55 1.87 -9.17 -29.34
N LEU A 56 2.93 -9.42 -28.59
CA LEU A 56 4.10 -8.54 -28.53
C LEU A 56 5.22 -9.16 -29.34
N VAL A 57 5.85 -8.37 -30.21
CA VAL A 57 7.05 -8.77 -30.94
C VAL A 57 8.24 -7.99 -30.40
N VAL A 58 9.24 -8.71 -29.88
CA VAL A 58 10.46 -8.15 -29.28
C VAL A 58 11.64 -8.50 -30.20
N ALA A 59 12.48 -7.52 -30.52
CA ALA A 59 13.66 -7.71 -31.35
C ALA A 59 14.84 -6.86 -30.85
N ALA A 60 16.04 -7.15 -31.35
CA ALA A 60 17.23 -6.34 -31.11
C ALA A 60 17.01 -4.90 -31.63
N ALA A 61 17.40 -3.91 -30.84
CA ALA A 61 17.37 -2.52 -31.27
C ALA A 61 18.51 -2.25 -32.26
N PRO A 62 18.28 -1.55 -33.39
CA PRO A 62 19.34 -1.19 -34.33
C PRO A 62 20.46 -0.33 -33.71
N SER A 63 20.16 0.33 -32.58
CA SER A 63 21.11 1.14 -31.81
C SER A 63 22.03 0.33 -30.91
N TRP A 64 21.77 -0.96 -30.69
CA TRP A 64 22.59 -1.79 -29.80
C TRP A 64 23.97 -2.04 -30.40
N GLN A 65 25.01 -1.76 -29.62
CA GLN A 65 26.42 -1.94 -30.01
C GLN A 65 27.14 -2.95 -29.08
N GLY A 66 26.41 -3.58 -28.16
CA GLY A 66 26.95 -4.51 -27.18
C GLY A 66 27.04 -5.94 -27.71
N THR A 67 27.47 -6.86 -26.84
CA THR A 67 27.47 -8.30 -27.15
C THR A 67 26.06 -8.83 -27.34
N ASP A 68 25.90 -9.93 -28.07
CA ASP A 68 24.62 -10.63 -28.25
C ASP A 68 24.22 -11.52 -27.06
N GLN A 69 25.09 -11.68 -26.06
CA GLN A 69 24.87 -12.55 -24.90
C GLN A 69 23.54 -12.30 -24.15
N PRO A 70 23.09 -11.05 -23.90
CA PRO A 70 21.78 -10.81 -23.28
C PRO A 70 20.61 -11.33 -24.12
N PHE A 71 20.72 -11.23 -25.45
CA PHE A 71 19.70 -11.72 -26.38
C PHE A 71 19.65 -13.25 -26.43
N ARG A 72 20.83 -13.90 -26.43
CA ARG A 72 20.92 -15.37 -26.32
C ARG A 72 20.24 -15.88 -25.05
N ARG A 73 20.43 -15.20 -23.92
CA ARG A 73 19.77 -15.53 -22.65
C ARG A 73 18.27 -15.33 -22.69
N LEU A 74 17.83 -14.19 -23.22
CA LEU A 74 16.41 -13.87 -23.34
C LEU A 74 15.66 -14.93 -24.16
N VAL A 75 16.21 -15.31 -25.33
CA VAL A 75 15.64 -16.38 -26.16
C VAL A 75 15.68 -17.74 -25.45
N ALA A 76 16.81 -18.10 -24.84
CA ALA A 76 16.93 -19.37 -24.12
C ALA A 76 15.96 -19.46 -22.93
N PHE A 77 15.72 -18.37 -22.22
CA PHE A 77 14.78 -18.32 -21.10
C PHE A 77 13.35 -18.56 -21.58
N HIS A 78 12.91 -17.85 -22.61
CA HIS A 78 11.54 -17.95 -23.13
C HIS A 78 11.25 -19.27 -23.86
N THR A 79 12.29 -19.95 -24.38
CA THR A 79 12.16 -21.25 -25.06
C THR A 79 12.41 -22.46 -24.15
N LEU A 80 12.80 -22.24 -22.89
CA LEU A 80 12.92 -23.30 -21.90
C LEU A 80 11.55 -23.92 -21.62
N PRO A 81 11.37 -25.27 -21.71
CA PRO A 81 10.05 -25.90 -21.60
C PRO A 81 9.29 -25.58 -20.31
N ARG A 82 10.00 -25.45 -19.17
CA ARG A 82 9.37 -25.14 -17.88
C ARG A 82 8.87 -23.69 -17.79
N THR A 83 9.41 -22.76 -18.57
CA THR A 83 9.00 -21.35 -18.56
C THR A 83 7.54 -21.17 -18.96
N ALA A 84 7.03 -22.01 -19.87
CA ALA A 84 5.63 -21.96 -20.31
C ALA A 84 4.61 -22.30 -19.19
N ALA A 85 5.06 -22.95 -18.11
CA ALA A 85 4.20 -23.28 -16.97
C ALA A 85 4.09 -22.13 -15.94
N ILE A 86 4.94 -21.10 -16.04
CA ILE A 86 4.99 -19.99 -15.08
C ILE A 86 3.92 -18.96 -15.46
N PRO A 87 2.85 -18.76 -14.67
CA PRO A 87 1.73 -17.90 -15.04
C PRO A 87 2.12 -16.41 -15.20
N THR A 88 3.17 -16.00 -14.49
CA THR A 88 3.66 -14.62 -14.44
C THR A 88 4.69 -14.30 -15.53
N VAL A 89 4.99 -15.26 -16.40
CA VAL A 89 5.83 -15.05 -17.59
C VAL A 89 4.95 -15.08 -18.83
N ALA A 90 5.13 -14.11 -19.74
CA ALA A 90 4.42 -14.12 -21.01
C ALA A 90 4.80 -15.37 -21.81
N ARG A 91 3.79 -16.18 -22.16
CA ARG A 91 3.99 -17.38 -22.98
C ARG A 91 4.63 -16.99 -24.32
N CYS A 92 5.75 -17.63 -24.63
CA CYS A 92 6.42 -17.54 -25.92
C CYS A 92 5.65 -18.37 -26.94
N LEU A 93 5.26 -17.74 -28.04
CA LEU A 93 4.55 -18.38 -29.16
C LEU A 93 5.52 -18.83 -30.24
N ALA A 94 6.52 -17.99 -30.52
CA ALA A 94 7.57 -18.25 -31.49
C ALA A 94 8.83 -17.46 -31.12
N ALA A 95 9.99 -17.96 -31.52
CA ALA A 95 11.29 -17.35 -31.23
C ALA A 95 12.31 -17.77 -32.29
N GLU A 96 13.22 -16.86 -32.64
CA GLU A 96 14.37 -17.15 -33.48
C GLU A 96 15.60 -16.37 -32.99
N LEU A 97 16.77 -16.97 -33.15
CA LEU A 97 18.07 -16.39 -32.82
C LEU A 97 19.05 -16.79 -33.94
N ASP A 98 19.65 -15.80 -34.59
CA ASP A 98 20.76 -16.03 -35.51
C ASP A 98 22.06 -16.11 -34.71
N HIS A 99 22.65 -17.30 -34.64
CA HIS A 99 23.89 -17.54 -33.90
C HIS A 99 25.13 -16.88 -34.52
N ALA A 100 25.08 -16.49 -35.80
CA ALA A 100 26.18 -15.86 -36.52
C ALA A 100 26.19 -14.34 -36.32
N THR A 101 25.03 -13.69 -36.36
CA THR A 101 24.92 -12.23 -36.19
C THR A 101 24.58 -11.80 -34.77
N GLY A 102 23.93 -12.68 -33.99
CA GLY A 102 23.43 -12.37 -32.65
C GLY A 102 22.06 -11.68 -32.64
N ASP A 103 21.46 -11.48 -33.82
CA ASP A 103 20.11 -10.92 -33.93
C ASP A 103 19.06 -11.94 -33.49
N PHE A 104 17.94 -11.44 -32.99
CA PHE A 104 16.87 -12.28 -32.49
C PHE A 104 15.50 -11.61 -32.64
N TRP A 105 14.47 -12.43 -32.58
CA TRP A 105 13.11 -11.97 -32.33
C TRP A 105 12.32 -12.96 -31.47
N LEU A 106 11.32 -12.46 -30.75
CA LEU A 106 10.38 -13.22 -29.93
C LEU A 106 8.96 -12.75 -30.22
N VAL A 107 8.02 -13.69 -30.33
CA VAL A 107 6.58 -13.42 -30.33
C VAL A 107 6.01 -13.92 -29.02
N LEU A 108 5.55 -12.99 -28.18
CA LEU A 108 5.03 -13.26 -26.83
C LEU A 108 3.53 -12.96 -26.78
N HIS A 109 2.80 -13.68 -25.93
CA HIS A 109 1.43 -13.30 -25.58
C HIS A 109 1.38 -11.88 -25.01
N ASP A 110 0.48 -11.05 -25.55
CA ASP A 110 0.23 -9.70 -25.03
C ASP A 110 -0.35 -9.74 -23.61
N SER A 111 0.08 -8.78 -22.78
CA SER A 111 -0.40 -8.57 -21.42
C SER A 111 -1.59 -7.59 -21.37
N GLY A 112 -2.08 -7.15 -22.54
CA GLY A 112 -3.22 -6.26 -22.66
C GLY A 112 -2.92 -4.87 -22.11
N ARG A 113 -3.86 -4.26 -21.40
CA ARG A 113 -3.71 -2.90 -20.86
C ARG A 113 -2.79 -2.78 -19.63
N ALA A 114 -1.94 -3.75 -19.36
CA ALA A 114 -1.07 -3.75 -18.17
C ALA A 114 -0.17 -2.50 -18.10
N THR A 115 0.11 -2.02 -16.89
CA THR A 115 0.96 -0.84 -16.64
C THR A 115 2.30 -1.26 -16.06
N VAL A 116 3.38 -0.60 -16.48
CA VAL A 116 4.71 -0.80 -15.89
C VAL A 116 4.73 -0.29 -14.45
N GLY A 117 5.49 -0.95 -13.58
CA GLY A 117 5.73 -0.48 -12.23
C GLY A 117 6.49 0.85 -12.22
N ASP A 118 6.07 1.77 -11.36
CA ASP A 118 6.68 3.09 -11.20
C ASP A 118 7.83 3.04 -10.20
N GLU A 119 9.05 2.99 -10.72
CA GLU A 119 10.26 2.93 -9.91
C GLU A 119 10.53 4.19 -9.09
N LEU A 120 10.04 5.35 -9.52
CA LEU A 120 10.21 6.61 -8.79
C LEU A 120 9.21 6.68 -7.63
N ALA A 121 7.93 6.44 -7.89
CA ALA A 121 6.89 6.45 -6.87
C ALA A 121 7.02 5.29 -5.87
N GLY A 122 7.60 4.17 -6.31
CA GLY A 122 7.67 2.93 -5.52
C GLY A 122 6.42 2.07 -5.69
N ILE A 123 6.22 1.13 -4.78
CA ILE A 123 5.17 0.11 -4.87
C ILE A 123 4.27 0.14 -3.63
N THR A 124 3.00 -0.29 -3.78
CA THR A 124 2.11 -0.51 -2.63
C THR A 124 2.32 -1.88 -2.01
N ARG A 125 1.93 -2.09 -0.74
CA ARG A 125 2.09 -3.37 -0.04
C ARG A 125 1.45 -4.55 -0.77
N GLY A 126 0.20 -4.42 -1.23
CA GLY A 126 -0.51 -5.48 -1.95
C GLY A 126 0.18 -5.83 -3.27
N LYS A 127 0.60 -4.81 -4.04
CA LYS A 127 1.40 -5.04 -5.26
C LYS A 127 2.75 -5.71 -4.94
N ALA A 128 3.42 -5.32 -3.86
CA ALA A 128 4.67 -5.95 -3.44
C ALA A 128 4.49 -7.42 -3.06
N GLN A 129 3.40 -7.78 -2.39
CA GLN A 129 3.08 -9.18 -2.08
C GLN A 129 2.84 -10.00 -3.36
N LEU A 130 2.12 -9.45 -4.34
CA LEU A 130 1.93 -10.11 -5.64
C LEU A 130 3.26 -10.33 -6.36
N VAL A 131 4.16 -9.34 -6.33
CA VAL A 131 5.49 -9.46 -6.94
C VAL A 131 6.36 -10.49 -6.24
N ILE A 132 6.31 -10.55 -4.90
CA ILE A 132 7.03 -11.56 -4.12
C ILE A 132 6.51 -12.97 -4.41
N ALA A 133 5.19 -13.15 -4.49
CA ALA A 133 4.61 -14.44 -4.85
C ALA A 133 4.99 -14.85 -6.28
N ALA A 134 4.93 -13.92 -7.23
CA ALA A 134 5.36 -14.13 -8.61
C ALA A 134 6.84 -14.53 -8.71
N LEU A 135 7.71 -13.85 -7.96
CA LEU A 135 9.14 -14.16 -7.91
C LEU A 135 9.41 -15.52 -7.27
N ALA A 136 8.69 -15.86 -6.19
CA ALA A 136 8.83 -17.15 -5.54
C ALA A 136 8.43 -18.29 -6.47
N ASP A 137 7.33 -18.14 -7.22
CA ASP A 137 6.84 -19.13 -8.18
C ASP A 137 7.83 -19.41 -9.32
N VAL A 138 8.45 -18.37 -9.88
CA VAL A 138 9.57 -18.53 -10.84
C VAL A 138 10.67 -19.37 -10.21
N HIS A 139 11.10 -18.97 -9.03
CA HIS A 139 12.23 -19.56 -8.34
C HIS A 139 12.01 -21.00 -7.87
N THR A 140 10.77 -21.40 -7.60
CA THR A 140 10.41 -22.80 -7.32
C THR A 140 10.23 -23.62 -8.58
N THR A 141 9.82 -23.01 -9.69
CA THR A 141 9.61 -23.72 -10.96
C THR A 141 10.93 -24.03 -11.67
N LEU A 142 11.91 -23.12 -11.54
CA LEU A 142 13.21 -23.15 -12.21
C LEU A 142 14.38 -23.41 -11.23
N ASP A 143 14.20 -24.34 -10.30
CA ASP A 143 15.15 -24.69 -9.24
C ASP A 143 16.02 -25.94 -9.52
N ASP A 144 15.94 -26.48 -10.74
CA ASP A 144 16.70 -27.67 -11.16
C ASP A 144 17.74 -27.29 -12.22
N ARG A 145 19.02 -27.33 -11.83
CA ARG A 145 20.14 -26.99 -12.73
C ARG A 145 20.23 -27.91 -13.94
N ALA A 146 19.78 -29.16 -13.83
CA ALA A 146 19.92 -30.15 -14.89
C ALA A 146 19.08 -29.82 -16.13
N VAL A 147 18.03 -29.02 -15.97
CA VAL A 147 17.15 -28.59 -17.07
C VAL A 147 17.51 -27.21 -17.62
N VAL A 148 18.49 -26.51 -17.05
CA VAL A 148 18.87 -25.14 -17.44
C VAL A 148 19.96 -25.18 -18.53
N PRO A 149 19.73 -24.54 -19.71
CA PRO A 149 20.71 -24.47 -20.78
C PRO A 149 22.00 -23.75 -20.35
N GLY A 150 23.15 -24.17 -20.90
CA GLY A 150 24.44 -23.53 -20.65
C GLY A 150 24.50 -22.02 -20.98
N THR A 151 23.59 -21.52 -21.80
CA THR A 151 23.44 -20.09 -22.08
C THR A 151 22.97 -19.27 -20.86
N ILE A 152 22.32 -19.92 -19.89
CA ILE A 152 21.72 -19.33 -18.68
C ILE A 152 22.48 -19.80 -17.42
N THR A 153 23.69 -20.36 -17.50
CA THR A 153 24.36 -20.92 -16.29
C THR A 153 25.23 -19.95 -15.52
N GLU A 154 25.90 -19.01 -16.19
CA GLU A 154 26.86 -18.11 -15.52
C GLU A 154 26.36 -16.67 -15.55
N PRO A 155 26.54 -15.88 -14.48
CA PRO A 155 26.25 -14.44 -14.48
C PRO A 155 27.15 -13.68 -15.46
N MET A 156 26.80 -12.45 -15.80
CA MET A 156 27.75 -11.58 -16.51
C MET A 156 28.97 -11.31 -15.62
N PRO A 157 30.20 -11.36 -16.16
CA PRO A 157 31.39 -11.04 -15.38
C PRO A 157 31.36 -9.55 -15.02
N ILE A 158 31.52 -9.27 -13.73
CA ILE A 158 31.71 -7.92 -13.19
C ILE A 158 33.06 -7.93 -12.50
N ASP A 159 34.01 -7.14 -13.02
CA ASP A 159 35.30 -6.93 -12.41
C ASP A 159 35.40 -5.54 -11.77
N ARG A 160 36.32 -5.40 -10.82
CA ARG A 160 36.48 -4.16 -10.05
C ARG A 160 36.87 -2.98 -10.94
N ARG A 161 37.62 -3.23 -12.01
CA ARG A 161 38.12 -2.19 -12.89
C ARG A 161 36.99 -1.58 -13.71
N GLY A 162 36.23 -2.41 -14.43
CA GLY A 162 35.11 -1.99 -15.26
C GLY A 162 34.02 -1.30 -14.44
N LEU A 163 33.65 -1.88 -13.29
CA LEU A 163 32.69 -1.21 -12.40
C LEU A 163 33.24 0.12 -11.87
N GLY A 164 34.53 0.19 -11.54
CA GLY A 164 35.19 1.42 -11.09
C GLY A 164 35.17 2.52 -12.16
N GLU A 165 35.43 2.18 -13.42
CA GLU A 165 35.37 3.13 -14.55
C GLU A 165 33.94 3.67 -14.75
N LEU A 166 32.91 2.80 -14.65
CA LEU A 166 31.51 3.23 -14.72
C LEU A 166 31.11 4.10 -13.51
N TYR A 167 31.56 3.73 -12.31
CA TYR A 167 31.30 4.47 -11.09
C TYR A 167 31.90 5.87 -11.12
N VAL A 168 33.13 6.03 -11.61
CA VAL A 168 33.75 7.36 -11.79
C VAL A 168 32.88 8.24 -12.68
N ARG A 169 32.45 7.72 -13.84
CA ARG A 169 31.55 8.44 -14.75
C ARG A 169 30.21 8.77 -14.10
N PHE A 170 29.66 7.87 -13.30
CA PHE A 170 28.41 8.09 -12.56
C PHE A 170 28.57 9.26 -11.58
N VAL A 171 29.66 9.28 -10.82
CA VAL A 171 29.97 10.36 -9.87
C VAL A 171 30.22 11.68 -10.59
N GLU A 172 30.95 11.68 -11.71
CA GLU A 172 31.16 12.88 -12.53
C GLU A 172 29.84 13.45 -13.09
N ASN A 173 28.90 12.58 -13.44
CA ASN A 173 27.60 12.98 -13.99
C ASN A 173 26.68 13.62 -12.95
N PHE A 174 26.54 12.99 -11.77
CA PHE A 174 25.60 13.46 -10.74
C PHE A 174 26.22 14.43 -9.74
N GLY A 175 27.55 14.38 -9.55
CA GLY A 175 28.31 15.31 -8.71
C GLY A 175 27.70 15.49 -7.32
N GLU A 176 27.37 16.74 -6.99
CA GLU A 176 26.84 17.15 -5.69
C GLU A 176 25.44 16.58 -5.36
N GLN A 177 24.72 16.02 -6.34
CA GLN A 177 23.43 15.37 -6.12
C GLN A 177 23.59 14.01 -5.41
N ILE A 178 24.80 13.46 -5.36
CA ILE A 178 25.09 12.25 -4.59
C ILE A 178 25.36 12.64 -3.13
N ALA A 179 24.45 12.26 -2.25
CA ALA A 179 24.62 12.38 -0.81
C ALA A 179 25.95 11.73 -0.33
N PRO A 180 26.72 12.38 0.56
CA PRO A 180 28.03 11.90 0.99
C PRO A 180 28.05 10.48 1.57
N HIS A 181 26.99 10.08 2.29
CA HIS A 181 26.88 8.74 2.85
C HIS A 181 26.72 7.66 1.76
N ALA A 182 26.00 7.96 0.68
CA ALA A 182 25.85 7.05 -0.46
C ALA A 182 27.18 6.86 -1.21
N LEU A 183 27.96 7.94 -1.37
CA LEU A 183 29.31 7.86 -1.92
C LEU A 183 30.22 6.94 -1.08
N GLY A 184 30.14 7.06 0.25
CA GLY A 184 30.89 6.21 1.17
C GLY A 184 30.54 4.72 1.06
N VAL A 185 29.26 4.40 0.89
CA VAL A 185 28.78 3.01 0.68
C VAL A 185 29.24 2.48 -0.68
N ALA A 186 29.01 3.24 -1.75
CA ALA A 186 29.37 2.83 -3.10
C ALA A 186 30.88 2.62 -3.26
N ASN A 187 31.72 3.47 -2.65
CA ASN A 187 33.17 3.27 -2.63
C ASN A 187 33.56 1.88 -2.06
N ARG A 188 32.93 1.44 -0.96
CA ARG A 188 33.19 0.13 -0.35
C ARG A 188 32.71 -1.02 -1.21
N VAL A 189 31.54 -0.88 -1.84
CA VAL A 189 31.00 -1.88 -2.76
C VAL A 189 31.93 -2.03 -3.96
N VAL A 190 32.25 -0.93 -4.64
CA VAL A 190 33.12 -0.94 -5.82
C VAL A 190 34.50 -1.50 -5.48
N SER A 191 35.11 -1.10 -4.36
CA SER A 191 36.44 -1.61 -3.97
C SER A 191 36.47 -3.10 -3.66
N SER A 192 35.33 -3.68 -3.28
CA SER A 192 35.23 -5.04 -2.73
C SER A 192 34.37 -5.97 -3.57
N VAL A 193 33.88 -5.54 -4.74
CA VAL A 193 32.86 -6.24 -5.53
C VAL A 193 33.27 -7.68 -5.88
N GLU A 194 34.52 -7.91 -6.25
CA GLU A 194 35.03 -9.25 -6.58
C GLU A 194 35.03 -10.18 -5.36
N SER A 195 35.38 -9.66 -4.19
CA SER A 195 35.32 -10.40 -2.93
C SER A 195 33.88 -10.70 -2.51
N MET A 196 32.96 -9.76 -2.70
CA MET A 196 31.54 -9.94 -2.40
C MET A 196 30.92 -11.01 -3.32
N ILE A 197 31.24 -10.97 -4.62
CA ILE A 197 30.82 -12.00 -5.59
C ILE A 197 31.41 -13.37 -5.22
N ALA A 198 32.70 -13.44 -4.88
CA ALA A 198 33.34 -14.69 -4.49
C ALA A 198 32.73 -15.28 -3.21
N HIS A 199 32.42 -14.46 -2.22
CA HIS A 199 31.72 -14.86 -1.00
C HIS A 199 30.31 -15.38 -1.31
N GLN A 200 29.53 -14.67 -2.13
CA GLN A 200 28.19 -15.10 -2.52
C GLN A 200 28.20 -16.46 -3.24
N ARG A 201 29.21 -16.73 -4.09
CA ARG A 201 29.38 -18.02 -4.79
C ARG A 201 29.69 -19.19 -3.84
N GLN A 202 30.22 -18.92 -2.65
CA GLN A 202 30.47 -19.93 -1.63
C GLN A 202 29.23 -20.22 -0.78
N SER A 203 28.15 -19.43 -0.92
CA SER A 203 26.93 -19.68 -0.18
C SER A 203 26.31 -21.01 -0.58
N THR A 204 25.76 -21.70 0.41
CA THR A 204 24.97 -22.93 0.24
C THR A 204 23.49 -22.62 -0.01
N SER A 205 23.15 -21.35 -0.29
CA SER A 205 21.79 -20.92 -0.62
C SER A 205 21.16 -21.84 -1.66
N PRO A 206 19.88 -22.18 -1.49
CA PRO A 206 19.12 -22.83 -2.54
C PRO A 206 19.15 -21.98 -3.83
N GLN A 207 19.63 -22.55 -4.93
CA GLN A 207 19.79 -21.85 -6.22
C GLN A 207 18.57 -22.06 -7.13
N ALA A 208 18.42 -21.16 -8.11
CA ALA A 208 17.43 -21.25 -9.19
C ALA A 208 17.87 -20.39 -10.37
N VAL A 209 17.10 -20.40 -11.46
CA VAL A 209 17.19 -19.33 -12.47
C VAL A 209 16.69 -18.03 -11.85
N VAL A 210 17.59 -17.07 -11.68
CA VAL A 210 17.29 -15.71 -11.24
C VAL A 210 17.13 -14.80 -12.45
N HIS A 211 16.32 -13.76 -12.32
CA HIS A 211 16.13 -12.70 -13.28
C HIS A 211 17.40 -11.84 -13.46
N GLY A 212 18.12 -11.55 -12.39
CA GLY A 212 19.39 -10.80 -12.39
C GLY A 212 19.24 -9.27 -12.37
N ASP A 213 18.15 -8.74 -12.93
CA ASP A 213 17.75 -7.32 -12.84
C ASP A 213 16.32 -7.15 -12.32
N PHE A 214 15.98 -7.77 -11.17
CA PHE A 214 14.59 -7.82 -10.69
C PHE A 214 14.15 -6.52 -10.00
N ARG A 215 13.89 -5.50 -10.81
CA ARG A 215 13.43 -4.17 -10.41
C ARG A 215 11.99 -3.90 -10.87
N LEU A 216 11.36 -2.90 -10.28
CA LEU A 216 9.94 -2.60 -10.49
C LEU A 216 9.61 -2.23 -11.96
N GLY A 217 10.57 -1.64 -12.69
CA GLY A 217 10.42 -1.33 -14.11
C GLY A 217 10.37 -2.56 -15.02
N ASN A 218 10.71 -3.75 -14.51
CA ASN A 218 10.61 -5.04 -15.21
C ASN A 218 9.35 -5.84 -14.79
N VAL A 219 8.40 -5.19 -14.13
CA VAL A 219 7.13 -5.78 -13.70
C VAL A 219 5.96 -5.01 -14.34
N LEU A 220 5.07 -5.74 -15.00
CA LEU A 220 3.80 -5.22 -15.52
C LEU A 220 2.64 -5.64 -14.61
N PHE A 221 1.79 -4.68 -14.23
CA PHE A 221 0.59 -4.89 -13.42
C PHE A 221 -0.64 -4.92 -14.31
N GLY A 222 -1.36 -6.04 -14.29
CA GLY A 222 -2.66 -6.18 -14.95
C GLY A 222 -3.77 -5.42 -14.22
N TRP A 223 -4.88 -5.16 -14.93
CA TRP A 223 -6.10 -4.61 -14.34
C TRP A 223 -6.94 -5.71 -13.69
N SER A 224 -7.87 -5.36 -12.80
CA SER A 224 -8.78 -6.35 -12.22
C SER A 224 -9.53 -7.12 -13.32
N GLY A 225 -9.52 -8.45 -13.25
CA GLY A 225 -10.11 -9.34 -14.25
C GLY A 225 -9.20 -9.71 -15.43
N THR A 226 -7.95 -9.21 -15.50
CA THR A 226 -7.00 -9.71 -16.52
C THR A 226 -6.54 -11.13 -16.21
N ARG A 227 -6.23 -11.91 -17.26
CA ARG A 227 -5.73 -13.28 -17.14
C ARG A 227 -4.41 -13.38 -16.36
N ARG A 228 -3.58 -12.32 -16.40
CA ARG A 228 -2.33 -12.20 -15.65
C ARG A 228 -2.36 -10.92 -14.82
N PRO A 229 -2.41 -11.01 -13.47
CA PRO A 229 -2.33 -9.83 -12.60
C PRO A 229 -0.91 -9.25 -12.55
N ILE A 230 0.11 -10.08 -12.75
CA ILE A 230 1.52 -9.70 -12.85
C ILE A 230 2.13 -10.36 -14.08
N THR A 231 2.94 -9.62 -14.82
CA THR A 231 3.85 -10.17 -15.84
C THR A 231 5.27 -9.67 -15.60
N ILE A 232 6.21 -10.58 -15.41
CA ILE A 232 7.65 -10.29 -15.29
C ILE A 232 8.26 -10.33 -16.69
N VAL A 233 8.91 -9.24 -17.07
CA VAL A 233 9.49 -9.04 -18.40
C VAL A 233 10.99 -8.81 -18.33
N ASN A 234 11.66 -8.79 -19.49
CA ASN A 234 13.09 -8.42 -19.60
C ASN A 234 14.08 -9.42 -18.96
N TRP A 235 13.96 -10.69 -19.32
CA TRP A 235 14.81 -11.80 -18.84
C TRP A 235 16.21 -11.88 -19.48
N GLN A 236 16.75 -10.78 -20.00
CA GLN A 236 18.04 -10.77 -20.70
C GLN A 236 19.24 -10.99 -19.77
N HIS A 237 19.05 -10.78 -18.46
CA HIS A 237 20.04 -11.03 -17.42
C HIS A 237 19.85 -12.37 -16.69
N ALA A 238 18.92 -13.20 -17.17
CA ALA A 238 18.61 -14.47 -16.53
C ALA A 238 19.86 -15.36 -16.43
N HIS A 239 20.10 -15.93 -15.26
CA HIS A 239 21.19 -16.88 -15.03
C HIS A 239 20.92 -17.78 -13.84
N TRP A 240 21.67 -18.87 -13.72
CA TRP A 240 21.65 -19.74 -12.55
C TRP A 240 22.39 -19.07 -11.38
N GLY A 241 21.70 -18.82 -10.28
CA GLY A 241 22.26 -18.06 -9.17
C GLY A 241 21.52 -18.24 -7.85
N SER A 242 21.96 -17.51 -6.83
CA SER A 242 21.25 -17.45 -5.55
C SER A 242 19.96 -16.67 -5.70
N ARG A 243 18.85 -17.30 -5.32
CA ARG A 243 17.51 -16.69 -5.26
C ARG A 243 17.46 -15.39 -4.47
N ALA A 244 18.39 -15.23 -3.53
CA ALA A 244 18.50 -14.04 -2.71
C ALA A 244 18.89 -12.78 -3.50
N THR A 245 19.52 -12.93 -4.68
CA THR A 245 19.90 -11.81 -5.55
C THR A 245 18.68 -11.01 -5.99
N ASP A 246 17.68 -11.66 -6.60
CA ASP A 246 16.48 -10.95 -7.07
C ASP A 246 15.64 -10.41 -5.90
N LEU A 247 15.51 -11.20 -4.83
CA LEU A 247 14.78 -10.78 -3.65
C LEU A 247 15.42 -9.53 -3.03
N SER A 248 16.74 -9.52 -2.88
CA SER A 248 17.48 -8.38 -2.33
C SER A 248 17.41 -7.15 -3.25
N THR A 249 17.54 -7.34 -4.57
CA THR A 249 17.38 -6.27 -5.56
C THR A 249 15.99 -5.65 -5.48
N PHE A 250 14.94 -6.46 -5.42
CA PHE A 250 13.57 -5.96 -5.29
C PHE A 250 13.37 -5.18 -3.99
N LEU A 251 13.75 -5.77 -2.84
CA LEU A 251 13.65 -5.11 -1.53
C LEU A 251 14.43 -3.79 -1.49
N GLY A 252 15.62 -3.75 -2.11
CA GLY A 252 16.51 -2.61 -2.09
C GLY A 252 16.14 -1.47 -3.04
N THR A 253 15.46 -1.77 -4.15
CA THR A 253 15.22 -0.78 -5.23
C THR A 253 13.74 -0.44 -5.43
N ALA A 254 12.84 -1.42 -5.30
CA ALA A 254 11.40 -1.23 -5.53
C ALA A 254 10.68 -0.63 -4.31
N LEU A 255 11.17 -0.91 -3.10
CA LEU A 255 10.62 -0.34 -1.87
C LEU A 255 11.35 0.96 -1.53
N ASP A 256 10.60 2.00 -1.21
CA ASP A 256 11.19 3.16 -0.57
C ASP A 256 11.73 2.78 0.84
N PRO A 257 12.65 3.58 1.42
CA PRO A 257 13.28 3.24 2.69
C PRO A 257 12.31 3.02 3.85
N ARG A 258 11.16 3.70 3.89
CA ARG A 258 10.15 3.50 4.93
C ARG A 258 9.46 2.16 4.75
N MET A 259 8.90 1.89 3.56
CA MET A 259 8.26 0.61 3.24
C MET A 259 9.20 -0.58 3.46
N ARG A 260 10.49 -0.43 3.14
CA ARG A 260 11.49 -1.48 3.35
C ARG A 260 11.72 -1.80 4.82
N ARG A 261 11.81 -0.80 5.70
CA ARG A 261 12.01 -1.00 7.14
C ARG A 261 10.77 -1.62 7.81
N GLU A 262 9.59 -1.22 7.37
CA GLU A 262 8.31 -1.69 7.91
C GLU A 262 7.93 -3.09 7.40
N PHE A 263 8.12 -3.35 6.10
CA PHE A 263 7.58 -4.55 5.45
C PHE A 263 8.63 -5.48 4.87
N GLY A 264 9.91 -5.10 4.82
CA GLY A 264 10.97 -5.91 4.20
C GLY A 264 11.08 -7.31 4.81
N VAL A 265 10.98 -7.41 6.15
CA VAL A 265 10.98 -8.70 6.86
C VAL A 265 9.73 -9.53 6.53
N THR A 266 8.57 -8.89 6.42
CA THR A 266 7.30 -9.55 6.07
C THR A 266 7.33 -10.08 4.64
N LEU A 267 7.84 -9.31 3.69
CA LEU A 267 7.99 -9.71 2.29
C LEU A 267 9.01 -10.85 2.15
N LEU A 268 10.14 -10.78 2.85
CA LEU A 268 11.11 -11.89 2.92
C LEU A 268 10.47 -13.15 3.50
N SER A 269 9.65 -13.02 4.55
CA SER A 269 8.94 -14.15 5.16
C SER A 269 7.85 -14.71 4.25
N ALA A 270 7.15 -13.87 3.49
CA ALA A 270 6.18 -14.30 2.48
C ALA A 270 6.86 -15.08 1.35
N TYR A 271 8.01 -14.60 0.88
CA TYR A 271 8.85 -15.33 -0.08
C TYR A 271 9.27 -16.69 0.49
N HIS A 272 9.81 -16.72 1.70
CA HIS A 272 10.27 -17.93 2.41
C HIS A 272 9.17 -18.99 2.54
N ARG A 273 7.92 -18.60 2.85
CA ARG A 273 6.80 -19.55 2.97
C ARG A 273 6.52 -20.34 1.69
N ILE A 274 6.76 -19.73 0.53
CA ILE A 274 6.56 -20.38 -0.78
C ILE A 274 7.78 -21.24 -1.12
N VAL A 275 8.99 -20.70 -0.92
CA VAL A 275 10.22 -21.38 -1.37
C VAL A 275 10.77 -22.43 -0.39
N GLY A 276 10.35 -22.38 0.88
CA GLY A 276 10.84 -23.23 1.97
C GLY A 276 12.29 -22.94 2.40
N GLY A 277 12.84 -23.86 3.22
CA GLY A 277 14.23 -23.79 3.70
C GLY A 277 14.41 -23.09 5.06
N ASP A 278 15.65 -22.71 5.38
CA ASP A 278 16.00 -22.00 6.62
C ASP A 278 15.85 -20.48 6.42
N LEU A 279 14.95 -19.86 7.20
CA LEU A 279 14.68 -18.43 7.15
C LEU A 279 15.89 -17.58 7.55
N GLU A 280 16.70 -18.01 8.50
CA GLU A 280 17.88 -17.26 8.94
C GLU A 280 19.01 -17.34 7.90
N ALA A 281 19.15 -18.49 7.24
CA ALA A 281 20.03 -18.60 6.08
C ALA A 281 19.59 -17.65 4.96
N LEU A 282 18.31 -17.65 4.60
CA LEU A 282 17.76 -16.73 3.60
C LEU A 282 17.98 -15.26 3.98
N ARG A 283 17.78 -14.88 5.25
CA ARG A 283 18.05 -13.51 5.74
C ARG A 283 19.51 -13.11 5.56
N ARG A 284 20.45 -14.00 5.86
CA ARG A 284 21.88 -13.77 5.61
C ARG A 284 22.17 -13.63 4.13
N ASP A 285 21.62 -14.52 3.30
CA ASP A 285 21.87 -14.52 1.87
C ASP A 285 21.31 -13.26 1.18
N VAL A 286 20.14 -12.78 1.60
CA VAL A 286 19.55 -11.52 1.11
C VAL A 286 20.44 -10.34 1.50
N ARG A 287 20.98 -10.33 2.72
CA ARG A 287 21.94 -9.31 3.16
C ARG A 287 23.22 -9.34 2.32
N ASP A 288 23.78 -10.53 2.14
CA ASP A 288 25.03 -10.73 1.38
C ASP A 288 24.84 -10.42 -0.11
N ALA A 289 23.60 -10.47 -0.62
CA ALA A 289 23.26 -10.09 -1.99
C ALA A 289 22.97 -8.59 -2.18
N ALA A 290 22.82 -7.79 -1.11
CA ALA A 290 22.36 -6.40 -1.20
C ALA A 290 23.30 -5.46 -1.97
N PHE A 291 24.58 -5.82 -2.13
CA PHE A 291 25.52 -5.04 -2.94
C PHE A 291 25.13 -5.00 -4.43
N HIS A 292 24.40 -6.00 -4.92
CA HIS A 292 23.90 -6.03 -6.30
C HIS A 292 23.00 -4.84 -6.61
N CYS A 293 22.28 -4.29 -5.63
CA CYS A 293 21.46 -3.09 -5.83
C CYS A 293 22.29 -1.89 -6.31
N VAL A 294 23.48 -1.68 -5.72
CA VAL A 294 24.39 -0.58 -6.08
C VAL A 294 25.03 -0.84 -7.43
N VAL A 295 25.47 -2.09 -7.66
CA VAL A 295 26.06 -2.52 -8.93
C VAL A 295 25.05 -2.33 -10.08
N ASN A 296 23.80 -2.75 -9.90
CA ASN A 296 22.73 -2.61 -10.88
C ASN A 296 22.42 -1.14 -11.16
N ALA A 297 22.34 -0.28 -10.15
CA ALA A 297 22.11 1.15 -10.36
C ALA A 297 23.20 1.82 -11.24
N ILE A 298 24.48 1.47 -11.03
CA ILE A 298 25.60 2.02 -11.81
C ILE A 298 25.63 1.45 -13.23
N THR A 299 25.45 0.13 -13.36
CA THR A 299 25.56 -0.56 -14.66
C THR A 299 24.37 -0.24 -15.56
N SER A 300 23.14 -0.26 -15.04
CA SER A 300 21.96 0.09 -15.82
C SER A 300 21.92 1.57 -16.23
N TRP A 301 22.47 2.48 -15.41
CA TRP A 301 22.69 3.87 -15.82
C TRP A 301 23.66 3.97 -17.01
N ALA A 302 24.72 3.17 -17.01
CA ALA A 302 25.69 3.14 -18.12
C ALA A 302 25.07 2.56 -19.40
N ASP A 303 24.21 1.54 -19.30
CA ASP A 303 23.52 0.94 -20.45
C ASP A 303 22.44 1.86 -21.05
N SER A 304 21.97 2.85 -20.28
CA SER A 304 20.94 3.80 -20.72
C SER A 304 21.46 4.94 -21.62
N VAL A 305 22.76 5.03 -21.92
CA VAL A 305 23.39 6.18 -22.63
C VAL A 305 22.66 6.60 -23.91
N GLY A 306 22.11 5.66 -24.69
CA GLY A 306 21.37 5.95 -25.93
C GLY A 306 19.92 6.40 -25.74
N ALA A 307 19.40 6.43 -24.51
CA ALA A 307 18.01 6.72 -24.17
C ALA A 307 17.88 7.69 -22.97
N ARG A 308 18.91 8.51 -22.70
CA ARG A 308 18.93 9.43 -21.56
C ARG A 308 17.95 10.59 -21.72
N THR A 309 17.13 10.76 -20.70
CA THR A 309 16.24 11.89 -20.43
C THR A 309 16.38 12.31 -18.97
N ASP A 310 15.91 13.50 -18.60
CA ASP A 310 15.91 13.97 -17.21
C ASP A 310 15.21 12.98 -16.26
N ASP A 311 14.13 12.35 -16.71
CA ASP A 311 13.41 11.35 -15.93
C ASP A 311 14.24 10.07 -15.72
N THR A 312 14.96 9.60 -16.74
CA THR A 312 15.82 8.41 -16.60
C THR A 312 17.06 8.70 -15.74
N GLU A 313 17.62 9.92 -15.79
CA GLU A 313 18.73 10.32 -14.91
C GLU A 313 18.24 10.41 -13.45
N ARG A 314 17.07 11.00 -13.21
CA ARG A 314 16.42 11.03 -11.87
C ARG A 314 16.14 9.63 -11.34
N LEU A 315 15.69 8.72 -12.20
CA LEU A 315 15.44 7.31 -11.88
C LEU A 315 16.71 6.63 -11.34
N TRP A 316 17.81 6.69 -12.08
CA TRP A 316 19.03 5.99 -11.69
C TRP A 316 19.68 6.59 -10.44
N LEU A 317 19.61 7.92 -10.26
CA LEU A 317 20.04 8.57 -9.02
C LEU A 317 19.18 8.11 -7.81
N THR A 318 17.87 7.98 -8.00
CA THR A 318 16.94 7.49 -6.97
C THR A 318 17.25 6.04 -6.60
N HIS A 319 17.46 5.17 -7.59
CA HIS A 319 17.86 3.78 -7.39
C HIS A 319 19.17 3.68 -6.61
N PHE A 320 20.17 4.48 -6.98
CA PHE A 320 21.46 4.51 -6.30
C PHE A 320 21.33 4.91 -4.82
N HIS A 321 20.54 5.94 -4.51
CA HIS A 321 20.28 6.36 -3.13
C HIS A 321 19.50 5.31 -2.33
N ARG A 322 18.46 4.70 -2.92
CA ARG A 322 17.70 3.62 -2.27
C ARG A 322 18.57 2.41 -1.96
N ALA A 323 19.43 2.01 -2.90
CA ALA A 323 20.38 0.91 -2.76
C ALA A 323 21.41 1.18 -1.66
N CYS A 324 22.02 2.38 -1.64
CA CYS A 324 22.96 2.74 -0.58
C CYS A 324 22.28 2.81 0.79
N GLY A 325 21.08 3.39 0.87
CA GLY A 325 20.29 3.42 2.10
C GLY A 325 19.91 2.02 2.60
N TYR A 326 19.67 1.07 1.69
CA TYR A 326 19.37 -0.32 2.05
C TYR A 326 20.53 -1.01 2.75
N LEU A 327 21.74 -0.85 2.22
CA LEU A 327 22.94 -1.38 2.85
C LEU A 327 23.16 -0.79 4.25
N ILE A 328 22.89 0.51 4.43
CA ILE A 328 22.97 1.17 5.74
C ILE A 328 21.93 0.58 6.72
N ASP A 329 20.69 0.37 6.27
CA ASP A 329 19.64 -0.22 7.10
C ASP A 329 20.06 -1.63 7.58
N LEU A 330 20.62 -2.44 6.69
CA LEU A 330 21.12 -3.79 6.99
C LEU A 330 22.34 -3.79 7.92
N GLU A 331 23.25 -2.81 7.80
CA GLU A 331 24.39 -2.64 8.71
C GLU A 331 23.89 -2.21 10.10
N SER A 332 22.92 -1.28 10.18
CA SER A 332 22.40 -0.73 11.44
C SER A 332 21.71 -1.77 12.33
N THR A 333 21.07 -2.78 11.73
CA THR A 333 20.41 -3.89 12.42
C THR A 333 21.38 -4.92 13.01
N THR A 334 22.68 -4.79 12.76
CA THR A 334 23.74 -5.68 13.29
C THR A 334 24.66 -5.03 14.32
N SER A 335 24.47 -3.73 14.58
CA SER A 335 25.27 -3.00 15.58
C SER A 335 24.69 -3.21 16.99
N PRO A 336 25.53 -3.46 18.02
CA PRO A 336 25.10 -3.47 19.43
C PRO A 336 24.37 -2.20 19.87
N HIS A 337 24.50 -1.10 19.12
CA HIS A 337 23.80 0.16 19.34
C HIS A 337 22.29 0.12 19.04
N ALA A 338 21.82 -0.83 18.20
CA ALA A 338 20.40 -1.01 17.92
C ALA A 338 19.63 -1.58 19.12
N ALA A 339 20.28 -2.41 19.95
CA ALA A 339 19.74 -2.85 21.23
C ALA A 339 19.60 -1.68 22.22
N THR A 340 20.48 -0.68 22.14
CA THR A 340 20.40 0.55 22.93
C THR A 340 19.30 1.49 22.43
N LEU A 341 18.98 1.50 21.14
CA LEU A 341 17.88 2.30 20.59
C LEU A 341 16.50 1.69 20.94
N ALA A 342 16.39 0.36 20.95
CA ALA A 342 15.24 -0.36 21.48
C ALA A 342 15.08 -0.20 23.01
N ALA A 343 16.19 0.00 23.73
CA ALA A 343 16.17 0.38 25.15
C ALA A 343 15.90 1.88 25.37
N ALA A 344 16.17 2.75 24.39
CA ALA A 344 15.87 4.18 24.44
C ALA A 344 14.37 4.47 24.25
N THR A 345 13.64 3.61 23.53
CA THR A 345 12.16 3.58 23.54
C THR A 345 11.55 3.18 24.88
N ASP A 346 12.34 2.64 25.81
CA ASP A 346 11.92 2.35 27.18
C ASP A 346 12.06 3.58 28.11
N LEU A 347 12.86 4.58 27.71
CA LEU A 347 13.08 5.83 28.47
C LEU A 347 12.07 6.94 28.16
N SER A 348 11.29 6.83 27.07
CA SER A 348 10.14 7.73 26.82
C SER A 348 8.90 7.39 27.67
N ARG A 349 8.92 6.26 28.41
CA ARG A 349 7.86 5.89 29.38
C ARG A 349 7.80 6.78 30.64
N ALA A 350 8.75 7.69 30.81
CA ALA A 350 8.81 8.59 31.96
C ALA A 350 8.28 10.00 31.61
N GLY A 351 6.96 10.15 31.44
CA GLY A 351 6.38 11.48 31.18
C GLY A 351 4.87 11.64 31.37
N ALA A 352 4.05 10.69 30.91
CA ALA A 352 2.60 10.75 31.08
C ALA A 352 2.16 9.84 32.22
N ARG A 353 1.39 10.36 33.20
CA ARG A 353 0.71 9.52 34.18
C ARG A 353 -0.25 8.60 33.41
N ARG A 354 -0.04 7.28 33.48
CA ARG A 354 -0.95 6.29 32.86
C ARG A 354 -2.34 6.44 33.51
N HIS A 355 -3.33 6.89 32.73
CA HIS A 355 -4.73 6.74 33.09
C HIS A 355 -5.07 5.24 33.04
N PRO A 356 -5.71 4.64 34.06
CA PRO A 356 -5.99 3.21 34.10
C PRO A 356 -6.98 2.80 32.99
N ALA A 357 -6.73 1.68 32.33
CA ALA A 357 -7.61 1.14 31.29
C ALA A 357 -8.95 0.65 31.89
N PRO A 358 -10.08 0.83 31.20
CA PRO A 358 -11.40 0.36 31.63
C PRO A 358 -11.56 -1.16 31.54
N ARG A 359 -12.65 -1.68 32.12
CA ARG A 359 -13.02 -3.11 32.00
C ARG A 359 -13.37 -3.45 30.54
N GLY A 360 -12.86 -4.57 30.04
CA GLY A 360 -13.13 -5.05 28.67
C GLY A 360 -12.07 -4.70 27.63
N VAL A 361 -10.96 -4.09 28.04
CA VAL A 361 -9.72 -3.98 27.26
C VAL A 361 -8.89 -5.26 27.50
N PRO A 362 -8.56 -6.05 26.48
CA PRO A 362 -7.65 -7.19 26.61
C PRO A 362 -6.24 -6.71 27.02
N PRO A 363 -5.47 -7.48 27.80
CA PRO A 363 -4.05 -7.20 28.00
C PRO A 363 -3.27 -7.36 26.68
N ASP A 364 -2.18 -6.60 26.52
CA ASP A 364 -1.43 -6.48 25.25
C ASP A 364 -0.96 -7.83 24.66
N ASP A 365 -0.80 -8.85 25.49
CA ASP A 365 -0.34 -10.20 25.16
C ASP A 365 -1.44 -11.17 24.68
N GLU A 366 -2.72 -10.81 24.83
CA GLU A 366 -3.86 -11.62 24.32
C GLU A 366 -4.12 -11.43 22.82
N PHE A 367 -3.54 -10.41 22.19
CA PHE A 367 -3.47 -10.30 20.74
C PHE A 367 -2.37 -11.23 20.20
N GLY A 368 -2.54 -12.55 20.39
CA GLY A 368 -1.57 -13.57 20.02
C GLY A 368 -1.03 -13.43 18.58
N ALA A 369 0.22 -13.88 18.38
CA ALA A 369 0.83 -13.95 17.06
C ALA A 369 0.18 -15.11 16.27
N ASP A 370 -0.77 -14.80 15.38
CA ASP A 370 -1.39 -15.83 14.55
C ASP A 370 -1.19 -15.62 13.04
N GLY A 371 -1.16 -16.76 12.36
CA GLY A 371 -0.90 -16.93 10.94
C GLY A 371 -1.93 -16.28 10.02
N ASP A 372 -1.45 -16.02 8.80
CA ASP A 372 -2.18 -15.57 7.60
C ASP A 372 -3.07 -14.31 7.69
N SER A 373 -2.46 -13.20 7.22
CA SER A 373 -3.02 -12.09 6.41
C SER A 373 -4.18 -11.23 6.95
N HIS A 374 -4.04 -9.91 6.71
CA HIS A 374 -5.04 -8.81 6.69
C HIS A 374 -5.04 -7.72 7.78
N THR A 375 -4.18 -7.75 8.81
CA THR A 375 -4.47 -6.93 10.03
C THR A 375 -3.28 -6.20 10.66
N VAL A 376 -2.16 -6.04 9.95
CA VAL A 376 -0.99 -5.33 10.53
C VAL A 376 -1.06 -3.86 10.16
N VAL A 377 -1.65 -3.07 11.06
CA VAL A 377 -1.54 -1.61 11.13
C VAL A 377 -0.19 -1.24 11.75
N SER A 378 0.49 -0.23 11.23
CA SER A 378 1.80 0.17 11.77
C SER A 378 1.63 1.19 12.89
N PRO A 379 2.36 1.06 14.02
CA PRO A 379 2.44 2.09 15.06
C PRO A 379 2.78 3.50 14.56
N VAL A 380 3.56 3.61 13.48
CA VAL A 380 3.91 4.92 12.91
C VAL A 380 2.75 5.56 12.15
N ASP A 381 1.75 4.76 11.75
CA ASP A 381 0.55 5.26 11.11
C ASP A 381 -0.38 5.94 12.13
N GLU A 382 0.01 6.12 13.39
CA GLU A 382 -0.66 7.06 14.30
C GLU A 382 -0.23 8.53 14.03
N GLY A 383 0.93 8.72 13.39
CA GLY A 383 1.51 10.02 13.05
C GLY A 383 1.22 10.46 11.60
N PRO A 384 1.64 11.69 11.23
CA PRO A 384 1.31 12.27 9.93
C PRO A 384 2.12 11.65 8.79
N HIS A 385 1.55 11.64 7.59
CA HIS A 385 2.12 11.05 6.38
C HIS A 385 2.59 12.12 5.39
N PRO A 386 3.69 11.88 4.65
CA PRO A 386 4.07 12.75 3.55
C PRO A 386 2.95 12.81 2.48
N PRO A 387 2.56 14.01 2.00
CA PRO A 387 1.56 14.13 0.95
C PRO A 387 1.94 13.33 -0.30
N ALA A 388 1.02 12.50 -0.80
CA ALA A 388 1.21 11.82 -2.09
C ALA A 388 1.13 12.83 -3.26
N PRO A 389 1.92 12.67 -4.34
CA PRO A 389 1.83 13.53 -5.51
C PRO A 389 0.45 13.46 -6.20
N GLY A 390 -0.19 14.61 -6.43
CA GLY A 390 -1.48 14.73 -7.15
C GLY A 390 -2.45 15.74 -6.51
N ASP A 391 -3.48 16.13 -7.26
CA ASP A 391 -4.54 17.03 -6.77
C ASP A 391 -5.55 16.21 -5.95
N GLY A 392 -5.42 16.17 -4.62
CA GLY A 392 -6.44 15.51 -3.79
C GLY A 392 -6.01 14.94 -2.44
N TRP A 393 -4.73 14.98 -2.09
CA TRP A 393 -4.24 14.44 -0.81
C TRP A 393 -5.01 15.03 0.39
N ASN A 394 -5.58 14.14 1.21
CA ASN A 394 -6.04 14.47 2.53
C ASN A 394 -5.61 13.40 3.53
N GLU A 395 -5.51 13.83 4.78
CA GLU A 395 -5.14 12.97 5.88
C GLU A 395 -5.97 13.35 7.10
N THR A 396 -6.69 12.39 7.67
CA THR A 396 -7.67 12.62 8.73
C THR A 396 -7.63 11.57 9.81
N TRP A 397 -7.60 12.04 11.06
CA TRP A 397 -7.87 11.25 12.24
C TRP A 397 -9.31 11.43 12.64
N TYR A 398 -9.98 10.33 12.90
CA TYR A 398 -11.36 10.29 13.32
C TYR A 398 -11.49 9.48 14.61
N LEU A 399 -12.27 9.97 15.56
CA LEU A 399 -12.52 9.30 16.82
C LEU A 399 -13.97 9.51 17.26
N ASP A 400 -14.58 8.50 17.88
CA ASP A 400 -15.86 8.64 18.54
C ASP A 400 -16.03 7.82 19.82
N VAL A 401 -17.09 8.16 20.54
CA VAL A 401 -17.60 7.43 21.69
C VAL A 401 -19.13 7.45 21.66
N ALA A 402 -19.75 6.34 22.07
CA ALA A 402 -21.18 6.21 22.30
C ALA A 402 -21.39 5.60 23.69
N ASP A 403 -21.72 6.44 24.68
CA ASP A 403 -21.98 6.00 26.05
C ASP A 403 -23.50 6.08 26.35
N PRO A 404 -24.23 4.95 26.24
CA PRO A 404 -25.66 4.93 26.52
C PRO A 404 -25.98 5.15 28.00
N THR A 405 -25.03 4.89 28.92
CA THR A 405 -25.23 5.10 30.36
C THR A 405 -25.16 6.57 30.71
N ALA A 406 -24.20 7.29 30.13
CA ALA A 406 -24.11 8.74 30.22
C ALA A 406 -25.17 9.46 29.36
N GLY A 407 -25.76 8.76 28.38
CA GLY A 407 -26.68 9.35 27.40
C GLY A 407 -25.96 10.31 26.45
N VAL A 408 -24.70 10.05 26.14
CA VAL A 408 -23.85 10.96 25.34
C VAL A 408 -23.10 10.20 24.26
N GLY A 409 -23.15 10.71 23.05
CA GLY A 409 -22.22 10.40 21.97
C GLY A 409 -21.38 11.63 21.62
N ALA A 410 -20.10 11.42 21.34
CA ALA A 410 -19.25 12.43 20.74
C ALA A 410 -18.51 11.85 19.52
N SER A 411 -18.41 12.63 18.44
CA SER A 411 -17.59 12.32 17.27
C SER A 411 -16.68 13.48 16.98
N MET A 412 -15.44 13.22 16.61
CA MET A 412 -14.50 14.26 16.24
C MET A 412 -13.64 13.82 15.07
N ARG A 413 -13.25 14.81 14.26
CA ARG A 413 -12.37 14.62 13.12
C ARG A 413 -11.42 15.81 13.02
N PHE A 414 -10.15 15.55 12.78
CA PHE A 414 -9.18 16.58 12.44
C PHE A 414 -8.26 16.06 11.36
N GLY A 415 -7.66 16.98 10.61
CA GLY A 415 -6.79 16.57 9.51
C GLY A 415 -6.38 17.71 8.62
N VAL A 416 -5.73 17.36 7.52
CA VAL A 416 -5.30 18.25 6.45
C VAL A 416 -5.97 17.86 5.14
N GLY A 417 -6.11 18.81 4.23
CA GLY A 417 -6.63 18.55 2.89
C GLY A 417 -6.03 19.51 1.86
N PRO A 418 -6.35 19.33 0.57
CA PRO A 418 -5.74 20.09 -0.53
C PRO A 418 -5.91 21.61 -0.36
N ASP A 419 -7.11 22.02 0.07
CA ASP A 419 -7.48 23.41 0.27
C ASP A 419 -7.20 23.93 1.70
N ASN A 420 -6.69 23.06 2.58
CA ASN A 420 -6.38 23.39 3.97
C ASN A 420 -5.16 22.59 4.48
N PRO A 421 -3.94 22.98 4.06
CA PRO A 421 -2.72 22.25 4.37
C PRO A 421 -2.22 22.45 5.81
N THR A 422 -2.74 23.44 6.54
CA THR A 422 -2.42 23.66 7.96
C THR A 422 -3.24 22.76 8.86
N GLY A 423 -4.51 22.58 8.50
CA GLY A 423 -5.42 21.62 9.10
C GLY A 423 -6.71 22.24 9.62
N TRP A 424 -7.67 21.39 9.95
CA TRP A 424 -8.98 21.74 10.48
C TRP A 424 -9.40 20.75 11.57
N PHE A 425 -10.35 21.16 12.41
CA PHE A 425 -10.93 20.31 13.45
C PHE A 425 -12.45 20.48 13.49
N SER A 426 -13.14 19.37 13.73
CA SER A 426 -14.59 19.33 13.98
C SER A 426 -14.89 18.36 15.11
N LEU A 427 -15.80 18.77 15.99
CA LEU A 427 -16.34 17.99 17.09
C LEU A 427 -17.85 18.14 17.10
N THR A 428 -18.54 17.04 17.39
CA THR A 428 -19.96 17.03 17.71
C THR A 428 -20.20 16.25 18.99
N VAL A 429 -21.04 16.77 19.88
CA VAL A 429 -21.50 16.10 21.10
C VAL A 429 -23.03 16.14 21.11
N CYS A 430 -23.69 15.01 21.33
CA CYS A 430 -25.16 14.92 21.29
C CYS A 430 -25.70 13.75 22.11
N GLY A 431 -26.99 13.77 22.43
CA GLY A 431 -27.65 12.68 23.12
C GLY A 431 -29.18 12.81 23.13
N PRO A 432 -29.91 11.82 23.65
CA PRO A 432 -31.37 11.87 23.71
C PRO A 432 -31.89 13.04 24.55
N ASP A 433 -31.17 13.38 25.63
CA ASP A 433 -31.51 14.47 26.55
C ASP A 433 -30.53 15.65 26.46
N LEU A 434 -29.66 15.66 25.45
CA LEU A 434 -28.62 16.66 25.24
C LEU A 434 -28.76 17.26 23.84
N PRO A 435 -28.88 18.60 23.70
CA PRO A 435 -28.89 19.20 22.37
C PRO A 435 -27.59 18.88 21.63
N THR A 436 -27.67 18.77 20.31
CA THR A 436 -26.48 18.61 19.47
C THR A 436 -25.63 19.88 19.57
N ILE A 437 -24.36 19.73 19.90
CA ILE A 437 -23.38 20.80 20.02
C ILE A 437 -22.27 20.53 19.02
N THR A 438 -21.94 21.53 18.20
CA THR A 438 -20.83 21.46 17.24
C THR A 438 -19.76 22.47 17.61
N LEU A 439 -18.50 22.06 17.48
CA LEU A 439 -17.35 22.96 17.53
C LEU A 439 -16.54 22.69 16.28
N SER A 440 -16.29 23.72 15.48
CA SER A 440 -15.49 23.63 14.26
C SER A 440 -14.42 24.70 14.27
N GLU A 441 -13.17 24.30 14.11
CA GLU A 441 -12.03 25.19 13.96
C GLU A 441 -11.51 25.05 12.51
N PRO A 442 -11.73 26.06 11.65
CA PRO A 442 -11.32 25.98 10.24
C PRO A 442 -9.80 26.04 10.05
N SER A 443 -9.04 26.45 11.06
CA SER A 443 -7.58 26.52 10.97
C SER A 443 -6.92 26.08 12.27
N ILE A 444 -6.33 24.89 12.24
CA ILE A 444 -5.40 24.40 13.27
C ILE A 444 -4.02 24.18 12.64
N ASP A 445 -3.02 23.93 13.46
CA ASP A 445 -1.71 23.42 13.04
C ASP A 445 -1.64 21.94 13.41
N ILE A 446 -1.75 21.05 12.42
CA ILE A 446 -1.78 19.61 12.64
C ILE A 446 -0.53 19.09 13.35
N GLY A 447 0.64 19.67 13.05
CA GLY A 447 1.91 19.29 13.68
C GLY A 447 1.92 19.63 15.16
N ARG A 448 1.34 20.77 15.54
CA ARG A 448 1.16 21.14 16.95
C ARG A 448 0.13 20.27 17.66
N VAL A 449 -0.97 19.94 17.01
CA VAL A 449 -2.00 19.05 17.58
C VAL A 449 -1.42 17.69 17.91
N LEU A 450 -0.69 17.08 16.96
CA LEU A 450 -0.06 15.77 17.13
C LEU A 450 1.16 15.79 18.08
N ALA A 451 1.76 16.96 18.30
CA ALA A 451 2.78 17.16 19.33
C ALA A 451 2.21 17.39 20.74
N GLY A 452 0.89 17.32 20.92
CA GLY A 452 0.22 17.60 22.19
C GLY A 452 0.35 19.05 22.67
N ALA A 453 0.63 19.99 21.76
CA ALA A 453 0.81 21.39 22.13
C ALA A 453 -0.54 22.06 22.43
N PRO A 454 -0.63 22.97 23.43
CA PRO A 454 -1.89 23.64 23.77
C PRO A 454 -2.53 24.37 22.58
N GLY A 455 -3.84 24.23 22.47
CA GLY A 455 -4.72 24.81 21.44
C GLY A 455 -6.17 24.34 21.64
N THR A 456 -7.05 24.58 20.65
CA THR A 456 -8.46 24.13 20.70
C THR A 456 -8.60 22.62 20.84
N VAL A 457 -7.68 21.87 20.20
CA VAL A 457 -7.58 20.41 20.27
C VAL A 457 -6.13 20.01 20.49
N THR A 458 -5.92 18.96 21.27
CA THR A 458 -4.62 18.31 21.47
C THR A 458 -4.77 16.82 21.25
N CYS A 459 -3.83 16.21 20.54
CA CYS A 459 -3.75 14.76 20.37
C CYS A 459 -2.45 14.25 21.01
N SER A 460 -2.55 13.17 21.77
CA SER A 460 -1.39 12.49 22.36
C SER A 460 -1.53 11.00 22.14
N VAL A 461 -0.70 10.45 21.25
CA VAL A 461 -0.51 9.00 21.09
C VAL A 461 0.29 8.52 22.30
N VAL A 462 -0.40 8.01 23.32
CA VAL A 462 0.20 7.61 24.60
C VAL A 462 0.95 6.29 24.43
N ASP A 463 0.32 5.34 23.77
CA ASP A 463 0.91 4.08 23.34
C ASP A 463 0.40 3.77 21.92
N PRO A 464 1.26 3.79 20.89
CA PRO A 464 0.83 3.58 19.51
C PRO A 464 -0.03 2.33 19.33
N LEU A 465 -1.14 2.47 18.59
CA LEU A 465 -2.14 1.42 18.38
C LEU A 465 -2.89 0.94 19.61
N ALA A 466 -2.48 1.29 20.84
CA ALA A 466 -3.09 0.82 22.08
C ALA A 466 -3.86 1.92 22.82
N HIS A 467 -3.35 3.16 22.86
CA HIS A 467 -3.87 4.23 23.67
C HIS A 467 -3.64 5.62 23.06
N ILE A 468 -4.71 6.35 22.77
CA ILE A 468 -4.69 7.75 22.35
C ILE A 468 -5.52 8.62 23.31
N HIS A 469 -5.04 9.83 23.55
CA HIS A 469 -5.69 10.84 24.38
C HIS A 469 -6.03 12.08 23.54
N ILE A 470 -7.27 12.54 23.63
CA ILE A 470 -7.72 13.79 23.03
C ILE A 470 -8.19 14.76 24.12
N GLY A 471 -7.62 15.96 24.08
CA GLY A 471 -8.07 17.11 24.84
C GLY A 471 -8.73 18.12 23.90
N VAL A 472 -9.86 18.71 24.33
CA VAL A 472 -10.51 19.82 23.63
C VAL A 472 -10.80 20.92 24.65
N ASP A 473 -10.54 22.18 24.29
CA ASP A 473 -10.93 23.35 25.08
C ASP A 473 -11.27 24.49 24.12
N GLY A 474 -12.55 24.84 24.01
CA GLY A 474 -12.99 25.87 23.08
C GLY A 474 -14.47 26.24 23.22
N VAL A 475 -14.97 26.98 22.23
CA VAL A 475 -16.36 27.43 22.18
C VAL A 475 -17.05 26.75 21.01
N GLY A 476 -18.04 25.92 21.30
CA GLY A 476 -18.96 25.35 20.33
C GLY A 476 -20.30 26.09 20.31
N HIS A 477 -21.22 25.57 19.52
CA HIS A 477 -22.56 26.12 19.36
C HIS A 477 -23.61 25.02 19.39
N VAL A 478 -24.77 25.33 19.98
CA VAL A 478 -25.96 24.48 19.86
C VAL A 478 -26.39 24.42 18.39
N VAL A 479 -26.76 23.24 17.91
CA VAL A 479 -27.40 23.01 16.61
C VAL A 479 -28.91 22.87 16.87
N PRO A 480 -29.74 23.88 16.54
CA PRO A 480 -31.16 23.88 16.91
C PRO A 480 -31.96 22.75 16.25
N ASP A 481 -31.59 22.35 15.05
CA ASP A 481 -32.26 21.27 14.31
C ASP A 481 -31.22 20.36 13.64
N ALA A 482 -30.86 19.28 14.33
CA ALA A 482 -29.90 18.31 13.81
C ALA A 482 -30.45 17.44 12.66
N SER A 483 -31.75 17.53 12.34
CA SER A 483 -32.33 16.88 11.14
C SER A 483 -31.99 17.63 9.85
N VAL A 484 -31.56 18.89 9.96
CA VAL A 484 -31.17 19.73 8.82
C VAL A 484 -29.65 19.73 8.67
N ALA A 485 -29.18 19.09 7.60
CA ALA A 485 -27.77 18.99 7.18
C ALA A 485 -26.94 20.30 7.28
N ARG A 486 -27.61 21.45 7.09
CA ARG A 486 -27.00 22.79 7.16
C ARG A 486 -27.76 23.69 8.12
N SER A 487 -28.08 23.17 9.31
CA SER A 487 -28.70 23.98 10.38
C SER A 487 -27.88 25.23 10.68
N THR A 488 -28.57 26.28 11.11
CA THR A 488 -27.92 27.45 11.71
C THR A 488 -27.25 27.06 13.02
N ILE A 489 -26.25 27.84 13.44
CA ILE A 489 -25.68 27.75 14.78
C ILE A 489 -26.50 28.60 15.75
N GLY A 490 -26.78 28.03 16.91
CA GLY A 490 -27.46 28.68 18.03
C GLY A 490 -26.49 29.30 19.03
N GLY A 491 -26.89 29.31 20.31
CA GLY A 491 -26.09 29.90 21.39
C GLY A 491 -24.74 29.22 21.59
N GLU A 492 -23.77 30.00 22.07
CA GLU A 492 -22.43 29.52 22.43
C GLU A 492 -22.47 28.56 23.63
N VAL A 493 -21.60 27.56 23.57
CA VAL A 493 -21.37 26.57 24.62
C VAL A 493 -19.87 26.43 24.81
N GLY A 494 -19.36 26.64 26.03
CA GLY A 494 -17.99 26.28 26.37
C GLY A 494 -17.85 24.76 26.38
N VAL A 495 -16.91 24.21 25.62
CA VAL A 495 -16.71 22.78 25.46
C VAL A 495 -15.33 22.41 25.98
N ARG A 496 -15.29 21.44 26.91
CA ARG A 496 -14.04 20.84 27.38
C ARG A 496 -14.14 19.32 27.36
N LEU A 497 -13.25 18.65 26.63
CA LEU A 497 -13.12 17.19 26.61
C LEU A 497 -11.75 16.79 27.15
N ASP A 498 -11.73 15.69 27.89
CA ASP A 498 -10.52 14.99 28.33
C ASP A 498 -10.82 13.50 28.23
N LEU A 499 -10.51 12.90 27.08
CA LEU A 499 -10.95 11.54 26.74
C LEU A 499 -9.79 10.66 26.29
N HIS A 500 -9.83 9.38 26.69
CA HIS A 500 -8.83 8.35 26.40
C HIS A 500 -9.48 7.19 25.67
N TRP A 501 -8.97 6.83 24.49
CA TRP A 501 -9.38 5.65 23.74
C TRP A 501 -8.36 4.55 23.96
N TYR A 502 -8.82 3.43 24.51
CA TYR A 502 -8.07 2.20 24.68
C TYR A 502 -8.54 1.19 23.64
N THR A 503 -7.60 0.64 22.88
CA THR A 503 -7.89 -0.38 21.88
C THR A 503 -8.52 -1.62 22.51
N SER A 504 -9.71 -2.00 22.05
CA SER A 504 -10.46 -3.17 22.52
C SER A 504 -10.73 -4.19 21.41
N ALA A 505 -10.54 -3.80 20.14
CA ALA A 505 -10.52 -4.67 18.98
C ALA A 505 -9.14 -4.60 18.31
N ARG A 506 -8.71 -5.68 17.66
CA ARG A 506 -7.46 -5.68 16.90
C ARG A 506 -7.55 -4.63 15.77
N PRO A 507 -6.52 -3.79 15.57
CA PRO A 507 -6.49 -2.84 14.46
C PRO A 507 -6.68 -3.53 13.10
N TYR A 508 -7.48 -2.94 12.23
CA TYR A 508 -7.83 -3.51 10.93
C TYR A 508 -7.49 -2.52 9.81
N GLN A 509 -6.65 -2.94 8.87
CA GLN A 509 -6.27 -2.14 7.71
C GLN A 509 -7.20 -2.46 6.53
N TYR A 510 -7.73 -1.45 5.85
CA TYR A 510 -8.47 -1.66 4.60
C TYR A 510 -7.54 -2.19 3.51
N ASP A 511 -8.04 -3.13 2.70
CA ASP A 511 -7.27 -3.70 1.60
C ASP A 511 -7.11 -2.73 0.40
N LEU A 512 -8.05 -1.79 0.24
CA LEU A 512 -8.16 -0.93 -0.95
C LEU A 512 -7.61 0.48 -0.77
N THR A 513 -7.70 1.02 0.43
CA THR A 513 -7.31 2.40 0.73
C THR A 513 -6.39 2.44 1.95
N ARG A 514 -5.67 3.55 2.11
CA ARG A 514 -4.82 3.81 3.27
C ARG A 514 -5.65 4.28 4.45
N VAL A 515 -6.49 3.39 4.95
CA VAL A 515 -7.36 3.58 6.11
C VAL A 515 -7.18 2.40 7.04
N TYR A 516 -7.04 2.65 8.34
CA TYR A 516 -7.26 1.61 9.34
C TYR A 516 -8.31 2.03 10.35
N GLU A 517 -8.93 1.00 10.93
CA GLU A 517 -10.07 1.10 11.84
C GLU A 517 -9.77 0.31 13.12
N VAL A 518 -10.09 0.90 14.27
CA VAL A 518 -9.81 0.30 15.59
C VAL A 518 -11.02 0.50 16.50
N GLY A 519 -11.59 -0.61 16.97
CA GLY A 519 -12.58 -0.61 18.03
C GLY A 519 -11.94 -0.34 19.38
N CYS A 520 -12.57 0.54 20.17
CA CYS A 520 -12.04 1.02 21.43
C CYS A 520 -13.07 0.99 22.58
N MET A 521 -12.53 1.08 23.79
CA MET A 521 -13.23 1.56 24.97
C MET A 521 -12.73 2.96 25.33
N VAL A 522 -13.64 3.85 25.67
CA VAL A 522 -13.34 5.27 25.89
C VAL A 522 -13.68 5.64 27.32
N THR A 523 -12.74 6.31 27.99
CA THR A 523 -12.96 6.85 29.34
C THR A 523 -12.58 8.31 29.43
N GLY A 524 -13.19 9.04 30.35
CA GLY A 524 -12.75 10.39 30.71
C GLY A 524 -13.93 11.28 31.05
N SER A 525 -13.91 12.53 30.61
CA SER A 525 -15.01 13.44 30.85
C SER A 525 -15.28 14.45 29.75
N ILE A 526 -16.53 14.86 29.65
CA ILE A 526 -17.02 15.93 28.79
C ILE A 526 -17.68 16.99 29.67
N THR A 527 -17.30 18.25 29.53
CA THR A 527 -17.93 19.38 30.22
C THR A 527 -18.47 20.36 29.20
N LEU A 528 -19.75 20.72 29.35
CA LEU A 528 -20.46 21.63 28.45
C LEU A 528 -21.06 22.77 29.26
N ARG A 529 -20.65 24.01 28.98
CA ARG A 529 -21.04 25.20 29.74
C ARG A 529 -21.89 26.13 28.88
N GLY A 530 -23.19 26.12 29.12
CA GLY A 530 -24.15 26.94 28.38
C GLY A 530 -25.52 26.95 29.07
N ALA A 531 -26.43 27.76 28.56
CA ALA A 531 -27.78 27.86 29.12
C ALA A 531 -28.52 26.52 29.02
N GLY A 532 -29.02 26.01 30.15
CA GLY A 532 -29.77 24.75 30.21
C GLY A 532 -28.92 23.47 30.14
N LEU A 533 -27.60 23.59 30.17
CA LEU A 533 -26.67 22.46 30.17
C LEU A 533 -26.15 22.15 31.58
N PRO A 534 -25.78 20.90 31.88
CA PRO A 534 -25.24 20.51 33.18
C PRO A 534 -23.88 21.18 33.44
N ASP A 535 -23.73 21.84 34.59
CA ASP A 535 -22.48 22.52 35.00
C ASP A 535 -21.42 21.53 35.58
N THR A 536 -21.77 20.25 35.68
CA THR A 536 -20.88 19.18 36.15
C THR A 536 -20.29 18.38 34.99
N PRO A 537 -19.02 17.95 35.08
CA PRO A 537 -18.45 17.04 34.08
C PRO A 537 -19.26 15.74 33.96
N ILE A 538 -19.57 15.36 32.73
CA ILE A 538 -20.19 14.09 32.38
C ILE A 538 -19.06 13.07 32.29
N ALA A 539 -19.08 12.06 33.16
CA ALA A 539 -18.13 10.95 33.09
C ALA A 539 -18.50 10.04 31.91
N ILE A 540 -17.47 9.61 31.18
CA ILE A 540 -17.60 8.71 30.03
C ILE A 540 -16.92 7.38 30.36
N ASP A 541 -17.62 6.28 30.12
CA ASP A 541 -17.11 4.91 30.16
C ASP A 541 -17.91 4.06 29.15
N GLY A 542 -17.57 4.20 27.86
CA GLY A 542 -18.40 3.68 26.78
C GLY A 542 -17.59 3.16 25.58
N PRO A 543 -18.21 2.37 24.69
CA PRO A 543 -17.59 1.97 23.43
C PRO A 543 -17.27 3.16 22.53
N GLY A 544 -16.22 3.03 21.74
CA GLY A 544 -15.86 3.98 20.71
C GLY A 544 -15.14 3.33 19.54
N GLN A 545 -14.89 4.13 18.51
CA GLN A 545 -14.11 3.76 17.35
C GLN A 545 -13.09 4.86 17.08
N ARG A 546 -11.95 4.48 16.49
CA ARG A 546 -11.04 5.44 15.86
C ARG A 546 -10.57 4.92 14.51
N ASP A 547 -10.35 5.84 13.59
CA ASP A 547 -9.73 5.59 12.30
C ASP A 547 -8.66 6.63 11.99
N HIS A 548 -7.76 6.24 11.09
CA HIS A 548 -6.86 7.17 10.43
C HIS A 548 -6.80 6.84 8.95
N ALA A 549 -7.02 7.86 8.13
CA ALA A 549 -7.07 7.77 6.68
C ALA A 549 -6.08 8.76 6.05
N TRP A 550 -5.24 8.31 5.10
CA TRP A 550 -4.26 9.16 4.41
C TRP A 550 -4.14 8.82 2.91
N ASP A 551 -5.02 9.40 2.09
CA ASP A 551 -5.03 9.20 0.64
C ASP A 551 -5.80 10.32 -0.07
N ALA A 552 -5.90 10.26 -1.40
CA ALA A 552 -6.80 11.13 -2.15
C ALA A 552 -8.27 10.71 -1.92
N GLN A 553 -8.92 11.23 -0.87
CA GLN A 553 -10.34 11.00 -0.62
C GLN A 553 -11.21 12.10 -1.23
N ASN A 554 -12.20 11.73 -2.04
CA ASN A 554 -13.15 12.70 -2.59
C ASN A 554 -14.48 12.64 -1.82
N TRP A 555 -14.52 13.28 -0.65
CA TRP A 555 -15.73 13.33 0.18
C TRP A 555 -16.90 14.05 -0.47
N TRP A 556 -16.65 14.89 -1.47
CA TRP A 556 -17.69 15.70 -2.11
C TRP A 556 -18.47 14.94 -3.16
N HIS A 557 -17.94 13.81 -3.65
CA HIS A 557 -18.52 13.09 -4.80
C HIS A 557 -18.66 11.59 -4.59
N THR A 558 -18.11 11.03 -3.51
CA THR A 558 -18.19 9.60 -3.23
C THR A 558 -19.39 9.29 -2.34
N GLU A 559 -20.24 8.36 -2.76
CA GLU A 559 -21.32 7.84 -1.93
C GLU A 559 -20.79 6.69 -1.07
N TRP A 560 -21.09 6.70 0.24
CA TRP A 560 -20.81 5.59 1.15
C TRP A 560 -21.78 5.51 2.32
N TYR A 561 -21.85 4.33 2.93
CA TYR A 561 -22.58 4.05 4.17
C TYR A 561 -21.65 3.29 5.11
N TRP A 562 -21.44 3.79 6.32
CA TRP A 562 -20.45 3.32 7.26
C TRP A 562 -21.11 2.96 8.59
N LEU A 563 -20.62 1.90 9.25
CA LEU A 563 -20.99 1.55 10.61
C LEU A 563 -19.77 1.11 11.43
N ALA A 564 -19.81 1.38 12.73
CA ALA A 564 -19.00 0.70 13.72
C ALA A 564 -19.83 0.46 14.99
N ALA A 565 -19.74 -0.76 15.52
CA ALA A 565 -20.51 -1.18 16.68
C ALA A 565 -19.68 -2.09 17.58
N ARG A 566 -19.92 -1.98 18.89
CA ARG A 566 -19.49 -2.95 19.90
C ARG A 566 -20.73 -3.57 20.53
N PHE A 567 -20.73 -4.88 20.68
CA PHE A 567 -21.82 -5.66 21.26
C PHE A 567 -21.54 -6.02 22.72
N ASP A 568 -22.61 -6.37 23.45
CA ASP A 568 -22.57 -6.69 24.89
C ASP A 568 -21.67 -7.89 25.23
N ASP A 569 -21.43 -8.77 24.25
CA ASP A 569 -20.53 -9.92 24.40
C ASP A 569 -19.05 -9.57 24.10
N GLY A 570 -18.75 -8.29 23.90
CA GLY A 570 -17.42 -7.78 23.58
C GLY A 570 -17.02 -7.91 22.12
N SER A 571 -17.89 -8.46 21.26
CA SER A 571 -17.62 -8.49 19.82
C SER A 571 -17.73 -7.10 19.19
N HIS A 572 -16.98 -6.89 18.11
CA HIS A 572 -16.99 -5.67 17.32
C HIS A 572 -17.39 -5.97 15.88
N ALA A 573 -18.14 -5.05 15.27
CA ALA A 573 -18.41 -5.05 13.85
C ALA A 573 -18.11 -3.67 13.27
N HIS A 574 -17.46 -3.66 12.12
CA HIS A 574 -17.23 -2.46 11.34
C HIS A 574 -17.42 -2.80 9.86
N GLY A 575 -18.03 -1.91 9.09
CA GLY A 575 -18.15 -2.08 7.66
C GLY A 575 -18.50 -0.79 6.94
N VAL A 576 -18.07 -0.71 5.69
CA VAL A 576 -18.43 0.37 4.76
C VAL A 576 -18.96 -0.20 3.44
N ASP A 577 -20.04 0.38 2.94
CA ASP A 577 -20.65 0.16 1.61
C ASP A 577 -20.35 1.39 0.76
N ILE A 578 -19.40 1.29 -0.17
CA ILE A 578 -18.97 2.39 -1.05
C ILE A 578 -19.61 2.21 -2.41
N ARG A 579 -20.26 3.26 -2.92
CA ARG A 579 -20.98 3.26 -4.20
C ARG A 579 -20.39 4.28 -5.15
N LEU A 580 -19.84 3.79 -6.25
CA LEU A 580 -19.23 4.61 -7.29
C LEU A 580 -20.05 4.51 -8.59
N PRO A 581 -20.35 5.63 -9.27
CA PRO A 581 -21.08 5.59 -10.53
C PRO A 581 -20.44 4.66 -11.57
N GLY A 582 -21.22 3.72 -12.10
CA GLY A 582 -20.77 2.79 -13.14
C GLY A 582 -19.92 1.61 -12.67
N LEU A 583 -19.70 1.45 -11.36
CA LEU A 583 -18.97 0.32 -10.76
C LEU A 583 -19.88 -0.47 -9.80
N PRO A 584 -19.64 -1.78 -9.61
CA PRO A 584 -20.26 -2.53 -8.51
C PRO A 584 -19.93 -1.93 -7.14
N PRO A 585 -20.82 -2.04 -6.13
CA PRO A 585 -20.52 -1.62 -4.76
C PRO A 585 -19.27 -2.30 -4.22
N VAL A 586 -18.48 -1.54 -3.47
CA VAL A 586 -17.22 -1.98 -2.86
C VAL A 586 -17.38 -1.97 -1.35
N SER A 587 -16.93 -3.03 -0.69
CA SER A 587 -17.01 -3.15 0.77
C SER A 587 -15.66 -3.44 1.40
N THR A 588 -15.52 -3.04 2.65
CA THR A 588 -14.40 -3.41 3.53
C THR A 588 -14.85 -3.30 4.98
N GLY A 589 -14.23 -4.06 5.87
CA GLY A 589 -14.54 -4.06 7.30
C GLY A 589 -14.25 -5.40 7.96
N TYR A 590 -14.71 -5.57 9.19
CA TYR A 590 -14.43 -6.75 9.99
C TYR A 590 -15.57 -7.14 10.93
N LEU A 591 -15.57 -8.42 11.30
CA LEU A 591 -16.24 -8.98 12.46
C LEU A 591 -15.16 -9.53 13.40
N GLN A 592 -15.16 -9.07 14.64
CA GLN A 592 -14.20 -9.50 15.66
C GLN A 592 -14.93 -10.04 16.88
N THR A 593 -14.66 -11.29 17.23
CA THR A 593 -15.17 -11.92 18.46
C THR A 593 -14.01 -12.12 19.43
N PRO A 594 -14.17 -11.83 20.74
CA PRO A 594 -13.11 -12.05 21.71
C PRO A 594 -12.57 -13.48 21.66
N GLY A 595 -11.24 -13.62 21.59
CA GLY A 595 -10.55 -14.92 21.54
C GLY A 595 -10.66 -15.68 20.20
N ALA A 596 -11.26 -15.09 19.16
CA ALA A 596 -11.32 -15.68 17.83
C ALA A 596 -10.46 -14.88 16.81
N PRO A 597 -10.03 -15.50 15.69
CA PRO A 597 -9.45 -14.77 14.58
C PRO A 597 -10.38 -13.68 14.03
N ILE A 598 -9.80 -12.62 13.49
CA ILE A 598 -10.55 -11.57 12.80
C ILE A 598 -11.16 -12.14 11.53
N VAL A 599 -12.43 -11.84 11.29
CA VAL A 599 -13.11 -12.18 10.05
C VAL A 599 -13.24 -10.89 9.23
N ALA A 600 -12.46 -10.77 8.15
CA ALA A 600 -12.68 -9.73 7.17
C ALA A 600 -14.04 -9.93 6.50
N ILE A 601 -14.79 -8.84 6.28
CA ILE A 601 -16.07 -8.93 5.58
C ILE A 601 -15.85 -8.87 4.07
N ASP A 602 -16.47 -9.79 3.34
CA ASP A 602 -16.53 -9.80 1.89
C ASP A 602 -17.52 -8.74 1.37
N SER A 603 -18.56 -8.46 2.17
CA SER A 603 -19.60 -7.51 1.82
C SER A 603 -20.18 -6.82 3.06
N CYS A 604 -20.36 -5.51 2.95
CA CYS A 604 -21.22 -4.69 3.77
C CYS A 604 -22.18 -3.99 2.83
N ARG A 605 -23.48 -4.24 2.98
CA ARG A 605 -24.50 -3.59 2.16
C ARG A 605 -25.51 -2.90 3.06
N MET A 606 -25.69 -1.60 2.87
CA MET A 606 -26.85 -0.90 3.42
C MET A 606 -28.10 -1.38 2.66
N VAL A 607 -29.01 -2.03 3.38
CA VAL A 607 -30.22 -2.66 2.86
C VAL A 607 -31.41 -1.72 2.94
N ASP A 608 -31.53 -1.01 4.05
CA ASP A 608 -32.66 -0.14 4.35
C ASP A 608 -32.24 1.00 5.28
N ALA A 609 -32.92 2.14 5.18
CA ALA A 609 -32.66 3.31 6.01
C ALA A 609 -33.94 4.14 6.16
N ASP A 610 -34.26 4.49 7.41
CA ASP A 610 -35.29 5.47 7.75
C ASP A 610 -34.63 6.79 8.13
N THR A 611 -35.16 7.89 7.63
CA THR A 611 -34.70 9.23 7.96
C THR A 611 -35.82 10.19 8.32
N ASP A 612 -35.47 11.21 9.10
CA ASP A 612 -36.26 12.43 9.29
C ASP A 612 -35.44 13.60 8.75
N GLY A 613 -35.81 14.15 7.59
CA GLY A 613 -34.94 15.03 6.84
C GLY A 613 -33.62 14.35 6.48
N HIS A 614 -32.50 14.90 6.96
CA HIS A 614 -31.17 14.30 6.83
C HIS A 614 -30.77 13.46 8.05
N ALA A 615 -31.52 13.49 9.16
CA ALA A 615 -31.21 12.70 10.34
C ALA A 615 -31.48 11.21 10.10
N ILE A 616 -30.53 10.38 10.50
CA ILE A 616 -30.64 8.92 10.41
C ILE A 616 -31.43 8.45 11.63
N THR A 617 -32.61 7.85 11.45
CA THR A 617 -33.41 7.33 12.57
C THR A 617 -33.25 5.82 12.74
N ALA A 618 -33.14 5.08 11.63
CA ALA A 618 -32.78 3.68 11.62
C ALA A 618 -31.99 3.31 10.35
N MET A 619 -31.14 2.30 10.42
CA MET A 619 -30.45 1.72 9.26
C MET A 619 -30.29 0.22 9.43
N THR A 620 -30.35 -0.54 8.35
CA THR A 620 -30.11 -1.98 8.35
C THR A 620 -29.00 -2.32 7.38
N PHE A 621 -28.01 -3.07 7.85
CA PHE A 621 -26.88 -3.55 7.07
C PHE A 621 -26.86 -5.07 7.01
N ALA A 622 -26.53 -5.62 5.85
CA ALA A 622 -26.21 -7.03 5.67
C ALA A 622 -24.70 -7.18 5.54
N LEU A 623 -24.11 -8.08 6.36
CA LEU A 623 -22.69 -8.35 6.43
C LEU A 623 -22.41 -9.81 6.04
N GLU A 624 -21.41 -10.01 5.18
CA GLU A 624 -20.89 -11.33 4.79
C GLU A 624 -19.38 -11.39 5.05
N PRO A 625 -18.79 -12.53 5.44
CA PRO A 625 -19.42 -13.85 5.56
C PRO A 625 -20.25 -14.00 6.84
N GLY A 626 -21.33 -14.79 6.74
CA GLY A 626 -22.13 -15.24 7.89
C GLY A 626 -23.59 -14.80 7.86
N SER A 627 -24.04 -14.16 6.78
CA SER A 627 -25.42 -13.69 6.59
C SER A 627 -25.98 -12.94 7.80
N LEU A 628 -25.12 -12.10 8.40
CA LEU A 628 -25.43 -11.35 9.60
C LEU A 628 -26.11 -10.05 9.21
N THR A 629 -27.35 -9.85 9.64
CA THR A 629 -27.98 -8.53 9.59
C THR A 629 -27.73 -7.77 10.89
N VAL A 630 -27.40 -6.48 10.79
CA VAL A 630 -27.30 -5.55 11.92
C VAL A 630 -28.23 -4.36 11.67
N THR A 631 -29.13 -4.11 12.62
CA THR A 631 -30.08 -3.00 12.57
C THR A 631 -29.72 -1.96 13.62
N PHE A 632 -29.59 -0.72 13.19
CA PHE A 632 -29.30 0.47 13.99
C PHE A 632 -30.57 1.26 14.28
N ARG A 633 -30.67 1.84 15.49
CA ARG A 633 -31.69 2.82 15.88
C ARG A 633 -31.01 3.99 16.59
N ALA A 634 -31.25 5.20 16.12
CA ALA A 634 -30.61 6.39 16.66
C ALA A 634 -31.08 6.76 18.07
N LEU A 635 -30.14 7.24 18.88
CA LEU A 635 -30.35 7.89 20.18
C LEU A 635 -29.92 9.37 20.16
N GLY A 636 -28.95 9.74 19.32
CA GLY A 636 -28.52 11.13 19.16
C GLY A 636 -28.01 11.41 17.74
N GLN A 637 -28.29 12.63 17.26
CA GLN A 637 -27.91 13.09 15.93
C GLN A 637 -26.67 13.98 16.02
N GLY A 638 -25.63 13.64 15.28
CA GLY A 638 -24.37 14.36 15.27
C GLY A 638 -23.83 14.59 13.85
N PRO A 639 -24.57 15.27 12.97
CA PRO A 639 -24.16 15.46 11.58
C PRO A 639 -22.84 16.24 11.50
N GLN A 640 -21.93 15.79 10.64
CA GLN A 640 -20.70 16.50 10.35
C GLN A 640 -20.82 17.37 9.09
N LEU A 641 -20.25 18.56 9.18
CA LEU A 641 -20.23 19.53 8.10
C LEU A 641 -18.80 19.95 7.80
N LEU A 642 -18.23 19.39 6.73
CA LEU A 642 -16.87 19.69 6.30
C LEU A 642 -16.91 20.75 5.21
N ARG A 643 -16.15 21.84 5.41
CA ARG A 643 -16.10 22.99 4.50
C ARG A 643 -14.69 23.16 3.97
N GLN A 644 -14.53 23.23 2.65
CA GLN A 644 -13.28 23.63 2.03
C GLN A 644 -13.17 25.16 1.98
N THR A 645 -11.94 25.66 1.93
CA THR A 645 -11.64 27.08 1.72
C THR A 645 -12.20 27.58 0.37
N SER A 646 -12.27 26.70 -0.63
CA SER A 646 -12.92 26.95 -1.93
C SER A 646 -14.44 27.17 -1.84
N GLY A 647 -15.06 26.85 -0.69
CA GLY A 647 -16.50 26.97 -0.46
C GLY A 647 -17.29 25.68 -0.69
N ALA A 648 -16.66 24.61 -1.18
CA ALA A 648 -17.30 23.30 -1.29
C ALA A 648 -17.64 22.74 0.11
N VAL A 649 -18.76 22.03 0.20
CA VAL A 649 -19.27 21.50 1.47
C VAL A 649 -19.65 20.04 1.30
N ALA A 650 -19.11 19.19 2.18
CA ALA A 650 -19.56 17.81 2.35
C ALA A 650 -20.42 17.74 3.62
N VAL A 651 -21.59 17.11 3.50
CA VAL A 651 -22.49 16.86 4.62
C VAL A 651 -22.47 15.36 4.86
N MET A 652 -22.14 14.98 6.10
CA MET A 652 -22.13 13.58 6.52
C MET A 652 -23.12 13.44 7.68
N PRO A 653 -24.39 13.10 7.40
CA PRO A 653 -25.29 12.76 8.48
C PRO A 653 -24.76 11.56 9.23
N ARG A 654 -24.77 11.69 10.55
CA ARG A 654 -24.15 10.75 11.46
C ARG A 654 -24.96 10.68 12.73
N ALA A 655 -25.15 9.48 13.25
CA ALA A 655 -25.95 9.24 14.44
C ALA A 655 -25.30 8.13 15.28
N TRP A 656 -25.44 8.26 16.60
CA TRP A 656 -25.10 7.21 17.53
C TRP A 656 -26.36 6.58 18.09
N GLY A 657 -26.27 5.32 18.50
CA GLY A 657 -27.44 4.59 18.96
C GLY A 657 -27.21 3.11 19.18
N GLU A 658 -28.31 2.38 19.22
CA GLU A 658 -28.35 0.96 19.52
C GLU A 658 -28.28 0.13 18.25
N PHE A 659 -27.50 -0.95 18.29
CA PHE A 659 -27.46 -1.98 17.28
C PHE A 659 -28.11 -3.26 17.79
N THR A 660 -28.87 -3.94 16.94
CA THR A 660 -29.39 -5.29 17.16
C THR A 660 -28.96 -6.18 16.01
N ARG A 661 -28.29 -7.29 16.33
CA ARG A 661 -27.96 -8.34 15.36
C ARG A 661 -29.13 -9.28 15.14
N SER A 662 -29.19 -9.88 13.97
CA SER A 662 -30.15 -10.94 13.61
C SER A 662 -30.14 -12.16 14.55
N ASP A 663 -29.04 -12.39 15.27
CA ASP A 663 -28.92 -13.43 16.31
C ASP A 663 -29.39 -12.96 17.71
N GLY A 664 -29.91 -11.74 17.84
CA GLY A 664 -30.46 -11.17 19.06
C GLY A 664 -29.46 -10.40 19.94
N ARG A 665 -28.16 -10.42 19.61
CA ARG A 665 -27.15 -9.63 20.35
C ARG A 665 -27.40 -8.13 20.19
N ARG A 666 -27.16 -7.39 21.26
CA ARG A 666 -27.30 -5.93 21.30
C ARG A 666 -25.95 -5.26 21.46
N GLY A 667 -25.86 -4.03 21.01
CA GLY A 667 -24.66 -3.23 21.06
C GLY A 667 -24.95 -1.76 20.86
N VAL A 668 -23.90 -0.96 20.84
CA VAL A 668 -23.96 0.48 20.58
C VAL A 668 -22.82 0.90 19.67
N GLY A 669 -22.99 2.04 19.03
CA GLY A 669 -21.96 2.65 18.18
C GLY A 669 -22.53 3.72 17.28
N TRP A 670 -21.91 3.88 16.12
CA TRP A 670 -22.18 4.96 15.18
C TRP A 670 -22.50 4.43 13.78
N VAL A 671 -23.36 5.16 13.08
CA VAL A 671 -23.54 5.07 11.63
C VAL A 671 -23.31 6.43 11.00
N GLU A 672 -22.77 6.41 9.79
CA GLU A 672 -22.58 7.59 8.95
C GLU A 672 -22.99 7.24 7.52
N TRP A 673 -23.49 8.23 6.79
CA TRP A 673 -23.55 8.11 5.33
C TRP A 673 -23.09 9.40 4.66
N ASN A 674 -22.70 9.28 3.41
CA ASN A 674 -22.40 10.39 2.53
C ASN A 674 -22.98 10.03 1.16
N THR A 675 -23.76 10.92 0.56
CA THR A 675 -24.35 10.69 -0.77
C THR A 675 -23.61 11.45 -1.87
N GLY A 676 -22.47 12.06 -1.53
CA GLY A 676 -21.88 13.14 -2.32
C GLY A 676 -22.78 14.37 -2.30
N SER A 677 -22.21 15.53 -2.64
CA SER A 677 -22.96 16.75 -2.94
C SER A 677 -23.29 16.73 -4.43
N PRO A 678 -24.54 16.40 -4.85
CA PRO A 678 -24.93 16.50 -6.24
C PRO A 678 -24.92 17.99 -6.63
N ASN A 679 -23.89 18.38 -7.36
CA ASN A 679 -23.68 19.71 -7.95
C ASN A 679 -23.39 20.85 -6.95
N LEU A 680 -22.12 21.26 -6.91
CA LEU A 680 -21.78 22.59 -7.41
C LEU A 680 -21.56 22.49 -8.92
#